data_AF-A3N311-F1
#
_entry.id   AF-A3N311-F1
#
_cell.length_a   1.000
_cell.length_b   1.000
_cell.length_c   1.000
_cell.angle_alpha   90.00
_cell.angle_beta   90.00
_cell.angle_gamma   90.00
#
_symmetry.space_group_name_H-M   'P 1'
#
loop_
_entity.id
_entity.type
_entity.pdbx_description
1 polymer ?
#
loop_
_entity_poly.entity_id
_entity_poly.type
_entity_poly.pdbx_seq_one_letter_code
_entity_poly.pdbx_strand_id
1 'polypeptide(L)'
;MNNPTALRELTLRGMILGALITVVFTASNVYLGLKVGMTFASSIPAAVISMAVLKMFQGSNILENNMVQTQASSAGTLSSVIFVIPALLMMGYWQSFPFWQTLLICISGGILGVIFTVPLRNVMVVKSDLPYPEGVAAAEILKASDESDNKDSGIKEIVSGGLLAASVSFLTNGLRVVADGASYWFKGGNAIFQVPMGFSFALLGAGYLVGMMGGIAMLVGTLFTWGVAVPYFTATTPMPADADMVSFATGLWKSNVRFIGVGTIAIAAIWTLLVLFKPMVQGMSQAFRALKDPSMQSLERTAQDLSPKTMIYTVLASIALIIVALVSFLQPVGLSMELAFLLVVVCTILAVIVGFLVAAASGYMAGLVGSSSSPISGIGIISIVIISVILMMVGNAAGLMETADGQRFLTALTIFTASIVFCVSTISNDNLQDLKTGYLVKATPWRQQFALIIGCIVGALVITPVLEILYHAYGFAGAMPREGMDAAQALSAPQATIMMTISNGIFSNSLEWTYILVGVAFGICLIIVDTLLKKASAGRLGLPTLAVGIGIYLPPVVNVPLIIGATLSWLVNRHIKRYAKRSGKDVETTSKKAERYGTLFAAGLIVGESLVGVLLAFVIAGSVTSGGSDAPLALNLENWGGMAELLGLTLFAIGCIIFARRVLQAKK
;
A
#
# COMPACT_ATOMS: atom_id res chain seq x y z
N MET A 1 31.49 24.85 -14.29
CA MET A 1 31.40 23.60 -13.51
C MET A 1 31.25 23.99 -12.05
N ASN A 2 30.03 23.96 -11.50
CA ASN A 2 29.77 24.37 -10.11
C ASN A 2 30.30 23.29 -9.16
N ASN A 3 31.05 23.71 -8.15
CA ASN A 3 31.66 22.82 -7.16
C ASN A 3 30.53 22.05 -6.39
N PRO A 4 30.43 20.71 -6.47
CA PRO A 4 29.34 19.92 -5.85
C PRO A 4 29.29 19.97 -4.32
N THR A 5 30.24 20.68 -3.69
CA THR A 5 30.38 20.86 -2.24
C THR A 5 29.60 22.07 -1.70
N ALA A 6 29.02 22.93 -2.56
CA ALA A 6 28.40 24.20 -2.15
C ALA A 6 26.87 24.29 -2.39
N LEU A 7 26.21 23.25 -2.91
CA LEU A 7 24.78 23.28 -3.20
C LEU A 7 23.94 23.17 -1.90
N ARG A 8 22.86 23.96 -1.83
CA ARG A 8 21.90 23.91 -0.71
C ARG A 8 21.00 22.70 -0.85
N GLU A 9 20.94 21.86 0.18
CA GLU A 9 20.13 20.62 0.18
C GLU A 9 18.87 20.80 1.02
N LEU A 10 19.03 21.10 2.31
CA LEU A 10 17.92 21.38 3.22
C LEU A 10 17.58 22.87 3.15
N THR A 11 16.49 23.20 2.46
CA THR A 11 15.95 24.56 2.39
C THR A 11 14.57 24.60 3.00
N LEU A 12 14.19 25.73 3.61
CA LEU A 12 12.85 25.87 4.18
C LEU A 12 11.75 25.67 3.12
N ARG A 13 11.92 26.28 1.94
CA ARG A 13 10.98 26.12 0.81
C ARG A 13 10.87 24.68 0.33
N GLY A 14 11.99 23.95 0.27
CA GLY A 14 12.01 22.54 -0.08
C GLY A 14 11.25 21.72 0.95
N MET A 15 11.51 21.91 2.25
CA MET A 15 10.82 21.18 3.32
C MET A 15 9.31 21.46 3.36
N ILE A 16 8.89 22.70 3.08
CA ILE A 16 7.47 23.05 2.94
C ILE A 16 6.85 22.35 1.73
N LEU A 17 7.50 22.41 0.57
CA LEU A 17 7.02 21.73 -0.63
C LEU A 17 6.93 20.21 -0.41
N GLY A 18 7.95 19.62 0.21
CA GLY A 18 7.96 18.22 0.60
C GLY A 18 6.80 17.89 1.53
N ALA A 19 6.48 18.76 2.48
CA ALA A 19 5.37 18.54 3.40
C ALA A 19 4.02 18.57 2.67
N LEU A 20 3.81 19.52 1.75
CA LEU A 20 2.60 19.60 0.94
C LEU A 20 2.42 18.36 0.05
N ILE A 21 3.49 17.94 -0.61
CA ILE A 21 3.50 16.70 -1.43
C ILE A 21 3.22 15.49 -0.54
N THR A 22 3.84 15.41 0.63
CA THR A 22 3.59 14.39 1.65
C THR A 22 2.10 14.30 1.99
N VAL A 23 1.40 15.41 2.26
CA VAL A 23 -0.03 15.39 2.58
C VAL A 23 -0.83 14.72 1.46
N VAL A 24 -0.57 15.13 0.21
CA VAL A 24 -1.25 14.62 -0.98
C VAL A 24 -1.03 13.13 -1.17
N PHE A 25 0.22 12.67 -1.16
CA PHE A 25 0.54 11.27 -1.42
C PHE A 25 0.12 10.36 -0.26
N THR A 26 0.25 10.83 0.99
CA THR A 26 -0.20 10.07 2.16
C THR A 26 -1.71 9.86 2.10
N ALA A 27 -2.50 10.91 1.88
CA ALA A 27 -3.95 10.79 1.74
C ALA A 27 -4.34 9.88 0.56
N SER A 28 -3.64 10.01 -0.57
CA SER A 28 -3.89 9.21 -1.77
C SER A 28 -3.61 7.72 -1.55
N ASN A 29 -2.49 7.39 -0.90
CA ASN A 29 -2.13 6.01 -0.58
C ASN A 29 -2.99 5.42 0.54
N VAL A 30 -3.43 6.23 1.51
CA VAL A 30 -4.37 5.79 2.54
C VAL A 30 -5.68 5.32 1.89
N TYR A 31 -6.28 6.15 1.03
CA TYR A 31 -7.52 5.81 0.32
C TYR A 31 -7.34 4.59 -0.60
N LEU A 32 -6.34 4.60 -1.48
CA LEU A 32 -6.12 3.51 -2.42
C LEU A 32 -5.81 2.19 -1.72
N GLY A 33 -4.92 2.22 -0.71
CA GLY A 33 -4.51 1.02 0.00
C GLY A 33 -5.66 0.37 0.77
N LEU A 34 -6.62 1.15 1.27
CA LEU A 34 -7.84 0.61 1.88
C LEU A 34 -8.80 0.05 0.82
N LYS A 35 -8.85 0.67 -0.36
CA LYS A 35 -9.70 0.23 -1.47
C LYS A 35 -9.25 -1.11 -2.06
N VAL A 36 -7.94 -1.32 -2.26
CA VAL A 36 -7.41 -2.49 -2.98
C VAL A 36 -6.27 -3.26 -2.33
N GLY A 37 -5.77 -2.83 -1.18
CA GLY A 37 -4.71 -3.55 -0.46
C GLY A 37 -3.31 -3.40 -1.05
N MET A 38 -3.07 -2.35 -1.83
CA MET A 38 -1.77 -2.04 -2.43
C MET A 38 -1.51 -0.54 -2.36
N THR A 39 -0.24 -0.16 -2.15
CA THR A 39 0.26 1.21 -2.25
C THR A 39 1.22 1.31 -3.43
N PHE A 40 1.56 2.53 -3.85
CA PHE A 40 2.56 2.76 -4.89
C PHE A 40 3.66 3.70 -4.38
N ALA A 41 4.86 3.51 -4.89
CA ALA A 41 5.99 4.36 -4.54
C ALA A 41 5.75 5.80 -4.97
N SER A 42 5.88 6.72 -4.02
CA SER A 42 5.68 8.16 -4.24
C SER A 42 6.96 8.87 -4.70
N SER A 43 8.10 8.19 -4.64
CA SER A 43 9.44 8.75 -4.91
C SER A 43 9.57 9.36 -6.31
N ILE A 44 9.24 8.61 -7.36
CA ILE A 44 9.35 9.07 -8.76
C ILE A 44 8.41 10.25 -9.07
N PRO A 45 7.09 10.17 -8.76
CA PRO A 45 6.19 11.30 -8.95
C PRO A 45 6.59 12.53 -8.14
N ALA A 46 7.04 12.35 -6.89
CA ALA A 46 7.49 13.45 -6.04
C ALA A 46 8.71 14.16 -6.60
N ALA A 47 9.67 13.43 -7.19
CA ALA A 47 10.81 14.03 -7.89
C ALA A 47 10.35 14.94 -9.03
N VAL A 48 9.43 14.46 -9.86
CA VAL A 48 8.90 15.21 -11.01
C VAL A 48 8.16 16.47 -10.56
N ILE A 49 7.29 16.37 -9.57
CA ILE A 49 6.54 17.51 -9.02
C ILE A 49 7.50 18.53 -8.38
N SER A 50 8.46 18.05 -7.57
CA SER A 50 9.46 18.91 -6.95
C SER A 50 10.20 19.74 -7.98
N MET A 51 10.70 19.10 -9.05
CA MET A 51 11.46 19.80 -10.09
C MET A 51 10.61 20.80 -10.84
N ALA A 52 9.35 20.45 -11.17
CA ALA A 52 8.45 21.36 -11.84
C ALA A 52 8.16 22.63 -11.02
N VAL A 53 7.94 22.48 -9.71
CA VAL A 53 7.64 23.60 -8.82
C VAL A 53 8.90 24.39 -8.48
N LEU A 54 10.00 23.74 -8.10
CA LEU A 54 11.23 24.42 -7.68
C LEU A 54 11.92 25.14 -8.84
N LYS A 55 11.78 24.67 -10.10
CA LYS A 55 12.29 25.39 -11.28
C LYS A 55 11.67 26.79 -11.45
N MET A 56 10.53 27.07 -10.82
CA MET A 56 9.93 28.42 -10.79
C MET A 56 10.64 29.39 -9.83
N PHE A 57 11.54 28.89 -8.98
CA PHE A 57 12.27 29.69 -7.99
C PHE A 57 13.76 29.76 -8.33
N GLN A 58 14.39 30.91 -8.13
CA GLN A 58 15.82 31.07 -8.36
C GLN A 58 16.65 30.17 -7.42
N GLY A 59 17.73 29.60 -7.94
CA GLY A 59 18.69 28.78 -7.18
C GLY A 59 18.20 27.38 -6.80
N SER A 60 17.17 26.85 -7.47
CA SER A 60 16.81 25.44 -7.36
C SER A 60 17.95 24.55 -7.84
N ASN A 61 18.16 23.40 -7.20
CA ASN A 61 19.20 22.46 -7.60
C ASN A 61 18.78 21.00 -7.38
N ILE A 62 19.54 20.06 -7.95
CA ILE A 62 19.25 18.63 -7.87
C ILE A 62 19.18 18.08 -6.43
N LEU A 63 20.01 18.58 -5.52
CA LEU A 63 20.06 18.07 -4.13
C LEU A 63 18.87 18.58 -3.29
N GLU A 64 18.43 19.81 -3.52
CA GLU A 64 17.19 20.34 -2.92
C GLU A 64 15.99 19.48 -3.36
N ASN A 65 15.88 19.17 -4.65
CA ASN A 65 14.84 18.28 -5.17
C ASN A 65 14.92 16.86 -4.59
N ASN A 66 16.13 16.33 -4.38
CA ASN A 66 16.30 15.04 -3.72
C ASN A 66 15.78 15.03 -2.28
N MET A 67 15.96 16.12 -1.50
CA MET A 67 15.39 16.22 -0.15
C MET A 67 13.86 16.22 -0.17
N VAL A 68 13.24 16.98 -1.08
CA VAL A 68 11.77 17.01 -1.25
C VAL A 68 11.23 15.63 -1.62
N GLN A 69 11.84 14.98 -2.61
CA GLN A 69 11.48 13.63 -3.05
C GLN A 69 11.57 12.62 -1.90
N THR A 70 12.67 12.69 -1.13
CA THR A 70 12.93 11.81 -0.01
C THR A 70 11.87 11.97 1.08
N GLN A 71 11.54 13.21 1.46
CA GLN A 71 10.53 13.51 2.45
C GLN A 71 9.13 13.02 2.02
N ALA A 72 8.76 13.26 0.76
CA ALA A 72 7.49 12.83 0.20
C ALA A 72 7.36 11.30 0.17
N SER A 73 8.45 10.62 -0.17
CA SER A 73 8.53 9.16 -0.25
C SER A 73 8.33 8.48 1.11
N SER A 74 8.99 8.96 2.18
CA SER A 74 8.83 8.35 3.51
C SER A 74 7.40 8.40 4.01
N ALA A 75 6.72 9.54 3.83
CA ALA A 75 5.34 9.68 4.27
C ALA A 75 4.36 8.84 3.45
N GLY A 76 4.52 8.85 2.12
CA GLY A 76 3.75 8.00 1.21
C GLY A 76 3.89 6.53 1.56
N THR A 77 5.06 6.10 2.01
CA THR A 77 5.34 4.73 2.43
C THR A 77 4.75 4.41 3.81
N LEU A 78 4.86 5.32 4.77
CA LEU A 78 4.33 5.18 6.14
C LEU A 78 2.81 4.93 6.13
N SER A 79 2.11 5.45 5.13
CA SER A 79 0.67 5.19 4.93
C SER A 79 0.32 3.69 4.88
N SER A 80 1.26 2.81 4.55
CA SER A 80 1.06 1.36 4.53
C SER A 80 0.69 0.78 5.91
N VAL A 81 0.79 1.55 6.99
CA VAL A 81 0.25 1.18 8.32
C VAL A 81 -1.25 0.82 8.28
N ILE A 82 -2.00 1.32 7.28
CA ILE A 82 -3.39 0.93 7.01
C ILE A 82 -3.58 -0.55 6.70
N PHE A 83 -2.50 -1.29 6.44
CA PHE A 83 -2.55 -2.73 6.25
C PHE A 83 -2.67 -3.50 7.56
N VAL A 84 -2.53 -2.83 8.71
CA VAL A 84 -2.58 -3.44 10.04
C VAL A 84 -3.59 -2.73 10.94
N ILE A 85 -3.50 -1.42 11.10
CA ILE A 85 -4.28 -0.66 12.09
C ILE A 85 -5.82 -0.83 11.96
N PRO A 86 -6.42 -0.80 10.75
CA PRO A 86 -7.87 -1.01 10.60
C PRO A 86 -8.36 -2.35 11.15
N ALA A 87 -7.49 -3.35 11.31
CA ALA A 87 -7.85 -4.64 11.91
C ALA A 87 -8.39 -4.48 13.34
N LEU A 88 -7.87 -3.51 14.12
CA LEU A 88 -8.36 -3.21 15.48
C LEU A 88 -9.80 -2.72 15.47
N LEU A 89 -10.18 -1.94 14.45
CA LEU A 89 -11.53 -1.45 14.26
C LEU A 89 -12.45 -2.55 13.71
N MET A 90 -11.98 -3.31 12.72
CA MET A 90 -12.74 -4.40 12.09
C MET A 90 -13.05 -5.55 13.06
N MET A 91 -12.18 -5.81 14.04
CA MET A 91 -12.47 -6.76 15.14
C MET A 91 -13.34 -6.17 16.26
N GLY A 92 -13.76 -4.90 16.12
CA GLY A 92 -14.57 -4.15 17.07
C GLY A 92 -13.86 -3.78 18.38
N TYR A 93 -12.53 -3.86 18.45
CA TYR A 93 -11.77 -3.45 19.64
C TYR A 93 -11.65 -1.93 19.71
N TRP A 94 -11.48 -1.29 18.54
CA TRP A 94 -11.64 0.15 18.36
C TRP A 94 -13.01 0.47 17.75
N GLN A 95 -13.60 1.59 18.18
CA GLN A 95 -14.86 2.12 17.63
C GLN A 95 -14.61 3.29 16.65
N SER A 96 -13.44 3.92 16.76
CA SER A 96 -12.89 4.97 15.92
C SER A 96 -11.36 4.86 15.94
N PHE A 97 -10.64 5.71 15.20
CA PHE A 97 -9.18 5.73 15.25
C PHE A 97 -8.67 6.72 16.31
N PRO A 98 -8.14 6.25 17.47
CA PRO A 98 -7.69 7.16 18.52
C PRO A 98 -6.49 7.97 18.03
N PHE A 99 -6.63 9.30 18.04
CA PHE A 99 -5.68 10.20 17.38
C PHE A 99 -4.25 9.99 17.86
N TRP A 100 -4.07 10.06 19.19
CA TRP A 100 -2.75 9.98 19.81
C TRP A 100 -2.11 8.60 19.69
N GLN A 101 -2.89 7.52 19.83
CA GLN A 101 -2.34 6.16 19.71
C GLN A 101 -1.82 5.90 18.29
N THR A 102 -2.64 6.22 17.28
CA THR A 102 -2.29 6.05 15.88
C THR A 102 -1.09 6.93 15.51
N LEU A 103 -1.09 8.20 15.94
CA LEU A 103 0.00 9.14 15.70
C LEU A 103 1.32 8.65 16.31
N LEU A 104 1.31 8.24 17.57
CA LEU A 104 2.52 7.79 18.28
C LEU A 104 3.09 6.51 17.69
N ILE A 105 2.25 5.55 17.29
CA ILE A 105 2.68 4.34 16.58
C ILE A 105 3.37 4.69 15.25
N CYS A 106 2.76 5.56 14.45
CA CYS A 106 3.29 5.95 13.15
C CYS A 106 4.61 6.70 13.27
N ILE A 107 4.70 7.68 14.19
CA ILE A 107 5.93 8.46 14.41
C ILE A 107 7.05 7.55 14.93
N SER A 108 6.79 6.77 15.98
CA SER A 108 7.83 5.96 16.61
C SER A 108 8.35 4.86 15.69
N GLY A 109 7.45 4.11 15.05
CA GLY A 109 7.82 3.07 14.10
C GLY A 109 8.47 3.64 12.85
N GLY A 110 7.96 4.76 12.32
CA GLY A 110 8.54 5.41 11.15
C GLY A 110 9.96 5.94 11.41
N ILE A 111 10.18 6.63 12.52
CA ILE A 111 11.50 7.13 12.92
C ILE A 111 12.47 5.97 13.18
N LEU A 112 12.06 4.92 13.89
CA LEU A 112 12.89 3.71 14.07
C LEU A 112 13.28 3.09 12.72
N GLY A 113 12.33 2.99 11.79
CA GLY A 113 12.59 2.55 10.42
C GLY A 113 13.65 3.39 9.71
N VAL A 114 13.65 4.71 9.91
CA VAL A 114 14.73 5.57 9.40
C VAL A 114 16.06 5.24 10.05
N ILE A 115 16.13 5.22 11.38
CA ILE A 115 17.39 5.03 12.10
C ILE A 115 17.99 3.64 11.84
N PHE A 116 17.18 2.58 11.76
CA PHE A 116 17.66 1.23 11.48
C PHE A 116 18.28 1.08 10.08
N THR A 117 17.87 1.89 9.10
CA THR A 117 18.51 1.87 7.77
C THR A 117 19.85 2.58 7.71
N VAL A 118 20.18 3.44 8.68
CA VAL A 118 21.44 4.20 8.69
C VAL A 118 22.67 3.28 8.63
N PRO A 119 22.84 2.29 9.53
CA PRO A 119 23.95 1.33 9.41
C PRO A 119 23.83 0.44 8.18
N LEU A 120 22.60 0.12 7.74
CA LEU A 120 22.37 -0.73 6.56
C LEU A 120 22.80 -0.06 5.27
N ARG A 121 22.70 1.28 5.18
CA ARG A 121 23.06 2.05 3.99
C ARG A 121 24.49 1.74 3.53
N ASN A 122 25.47 1.75 4.43
CA ASN A 122 26.86 1.51 4.04
C ASN A 122 27.04 0.11 3.43
N VAL A 123 26.45 -0.91 4.06
CA VAL A 123 26.59 -2.30 3.60
C VAL A 123 25.74 -2.62 2.38
N MET A 124 24.50 -2.14 2.33
CA MET A 124 23.51 -2.52 1.31
C MET A 124 23.42 -1.54 0.14
N VAL A 125 23.74 -0.25 0.31
CA VAL A 125 23.61 0.76 -0.76
C VAL A 125 24.97 1.10 -1.36
N VAL A 126 26.00 1.26 -0.52
CA VAL A 126 27.35 1.71 -0.91
C VAL A 126 28.26 0.54 -1.28
N LYS A 127 28.35 -0.49 -0.43
CA LYS A 127 29.24 -1.65 -0.60
C LYS A 127 28.58 -2.87 -1.25
N SER A 128 27.42 -2.72 -1.89
CA SER A 128 26.71 -3.83 -2.56
C SER A 128 26.27 -3.48 -3.98
N ASP A 129 26.12 -4.53 -4.79
CA ASP A 129 25.65 -4.47 -6.18
C ASP A 129 24.13 -4.70 -6.30
N LEU A 130 23.38 -4.45 -5.23
CA LEU A 130 21.91 -4.54 -5.29
C LEU A 130 21.36 -3.54 -6.34
N PRO A 131 20.37 -3.95 -7.16
CA PRO A 131 19.87 -3.14 -8.27
C PRO A 131 19.22 -1.81 -7.90
N TYR A 132 18.39 -1.77 -6.84
CA TYR A 132 17.57 -0.61 -6.45
C TYR A 132 16.84 0.06 -7.64
N PRO A 133 15.98 -0.67 -8.36
CA PRO A 133 15.43 -0.21 -9.64
C PRO A 133 14.69 1.14 -9.52
N GLU A 134 13.96 1.35 -8.43
CA GLU A 134 13.17 2.56 -8.20
C GLU A 134 14.06 3.74 -7.79
N GLY A 135 15.05 3.52 -6.91
CA GLY A 135 16.01 4.55 -6.52
C GLY A 135 16.91 4.99 -7.68
N VAL A 136 17.30 4.06 -8.55
CA VAL A 136 18.02 4.37 -9.80
C VAL A 136 17.15 5.20 -10.74
N ALA A 137 15.89 4.80 -10.95
CA ALA A 137 14.96 5.54 -11.80
C ALA A 137 14.70 6.97 -11.28
N ALA A 138 14.52 7.15 -9.97
CA ALA A 138 14.38 8.47 -9.37
C ALA A 138 15.65 9.32 -9.57
N ALA A 139 16.85 8.73 -9.46
CA ALA A 139 18.11 9.44 -9.70
C ALA A 139 18.29 9.85 -11.17
N GLU A 140 17.90 8.99 -12.11
CA GLU A 140 17.90 9.30 -13.54
C GLU A 140 16.97 10.50 -13.86
N ILE A 141 15.80 10.53 -13.23
CA ILE A 141 14.84 11.64 -13.38
C ILE A 141 15.42 12.95 -12.84
N LEU A 142 16.03 12.92 -11.66
CA LEU A 142 16.68 14.09 -11.06
C LEU A 142 17.85 14.60 -11.91
N LYS A 143 18.69 13.70 -12.46
CA LYS A 143 19.82 14.06 -13.33
C LYS A 143 19.39 14.62 -14.68
N ALA A 144 18.40 14.00 -15.32
CA ALA A 144 17.91 14.43 -16.63
C ALA A 144 17.38 15.88 -16.61
N SER A 145 16.83 16.33 -15.49
CA SER A 145 16.37 17.71 -15.32
C SER A 145 17.48 18.73 -15.09
N ASP A 146 18.63 18.31 -14.55
CA ASP A 146 19.78 19.19 -14.27
C ASP A 146 20.66 19.36 -15.53
N GLU A 147 20.77 18.30 -16.34
CA GLU A 147 21.61 18.28 -17.55
C GLU A 147 20.96 18.93 -18.78
N SER A 148 19.63 19.09 -18.79
CA SER A 148 18.93 19.56 -19.98
C SER A 148 17.91 20.65 -19.67
N ASP A 149 17.96 21.73 -20.46
CA ASP A 149 16.89 22.73 -20.54
C ASP A 149 15.62 22.15 -21.22
N ASN A 150 15.46 20.82 -21.20
CA ASN A 150 14.38 20.10 -21.83
C ASN A 150 13.05 20.39 -21.13
N LYS A 151 12.04 20.64 -21.97
CA LYS A 151 10.66 20.92 -21.57
C LYS A 151 9.87 19.69 -21.11
N ASP A 152 10.42 18.48 -21.19
CA ASP A 152 9.71 17.24 -20.86
C ASP A 152 10.11 16.68 -19.49
N SER A 153 9.68 17.38 -18.43
CA SER A 153 9.85 16.94 -17.04
C SER A 153 8.94 15.78 -16.63
N GLY A 154 8.03 15.34 -17.51
CA GLY A 154 7.02 14.33 -17.19
C GLY A 154 5.84 14.85 -16.33
N ILE A 155 5.87 16.11 -15.87
CA ILE A 155 4.79 16.73 -15.07
C ILE A 155 3.46 16.74 -15.80
N LYS A 156 3.50 16.91 -17.13
CA LYS A 156 2.32 16.89 -17.99
C LYS A 156 1.54 15.59 -17.86
N GLU A 157 2.23 14.48 -17.60
CA GLU A 157 1.60 13.17 -17.56
C GLU A 157 0.95 12.90 -16.20
N ILE A 158 1.59 13.35 -15.11
CA ILE A 158 0.98 13.38 -13.78
C ILE A 158 -0.28 14.27 -13.80
N VAL A 159 -0.17 15.51 -14.28
CA VAL A 159 -1.28 16.48 -14.26
C VAL A 159 -2.41 16.04 -15.17
N SER A 160 -2.12 15.55 -16.38
CA SER A 160 -3.18 15.11 -17.30
C SER A 160 -3.87 13.82 -16.84
N GLY A 161 -3.14 12.88 -16.26
CA GLY A 161 -3.74 11.71 -15.60
C GLY A 161 -4.59 12.13 -14.39
N GLY A 162 -4.04 12.99 -13.54
CA GLY A 162 -4.73 13.51 -12.34
C GLY A 162 -6.02 14.23 -12.66
N LEU A 163 -6.00 15.16 -13.62
CA LEU A 163 -7.21 15.87 -14.03
C LEU A 163 -8.25 14.96 -14.65
N LEU A 164 -7.84 13.98 -15.47
CA LEU A 164 -8.75 13.00 -16.06
C LEU A 164 -9.46 12.19 -14.97
N ALA A 165 -8.70 11.59 -14.05
CA ALA A 165 -9.25 10.77 -12.98
C ALA A 165 -10.05 11.58 -11.96
N ALA A 166 -9.59 12.78 -11.59
CA ALA A 166 -10.30 13.67 -10.68
C ALA A 166 -11.65 14.11 -11.26
N SER A 167 -11.66 14.52 -12.54
CA SER A 167 -12.90 14.96 -13.21
C SER A 167 -13.91 13.82 -13.26
N VAL A 168 -13.50 12.62 -13.69
CA VAL A 168 -14.41 11.48 -13.75
C VAL A 168 -14.85 11.05 -12.35
N SER A 169 -13.92 10.96 -11.38
CA SER A 169 -14.26 10.60 -9.99
C SER A 169 -15.26 11.59 -9.36
N PHE A 170 -15.15 12.88 -9.68
CA PHE A 170 -16.11 13.88 -9.19
C PHE A 170 -17.49 13.69 -9.84
N LEU A 171 -17.55 13.36 -11.13
CA LEU A 171 -18.80 13.05 -11.82
C LEU A 171 -19.45 11.74 -11.31
N THR A 172 -18.64 10.73 -10.98
CA THR A 172 -19.13 9.42 -10.53
C THR A 172 -19.48 9.40 -9.05
N ASN A 173 -18.57 9.84 -8.18
CA ASN A 173 -18.70 9.70 -6.73
C ASN A 173 -19.28 10.96 -6.07
N GLY A 174 -19.02 12.14 -6.65
CA GLY A 174 -19.50 13.42 -6.14
C GLY A 174 -20.92 13.72 -6.60
N LEU A 175 -21.07 14.03 -7.89
CA LEU A 175 -22.37 14.38 -8.50
C LEU A 175 -23.26 13.16 -8.77
N ARG A 176 -22.70 11.95 -8.83
CA ARG A 176 -23.40 10.69 -9.14
C ARG A 176 -24.20 10.74 -10.46
N VAL A 177 -23.73 11.51 -11.44
CA VAL A 177 -24.33 11.62 -12.78
C VAL A 177 -23.75 10.60 -13.77
N VAL A 178 -22.65 9.94 -13.39
CA VAL A 178 -22.00 8.86 -14.13
C VAL A 178 -21.87 7.68 -13.18
N ALA A 179 -22.10 6.45 -13.65
CA ALA A 179 -21.89 5.27 -12.80
C ALA A 179 -20.39 5.00 -12.62
N ASP A 180 -19.99 4.48 -11.46
CA ASP A 180 -18.63 4.02 -11.15
C ASP A 180 -18.38 2.56 -11.57
N GLY A 181 -19.44 1.85 -11.93
CA GLY A 181 -19.43 0.51 -12.48
C GLY A 181 -20.79 0.12 -13.06
N ALA A 182 -20.83 -1.05 -13.66
CA ALA A 182 -22.04 -1.72 -14.14
C ALA A 182 -21.89 -3.23 -13.89
N SER A 183 -22.97 -3.98 -13.89
CA SER A 183 -22.90 -5.44 -13.76
C SER A 183 -24.02 -6.10 -14.52
N TYR A 184 -23.65 -7.03 -15.40
CA TYR A 184 -24.63 -7.85 -16.09
C TYR A 184 -24.84 -9.16 -15.32
N TRP A 185 -26.06 -9.39 -14.86
CA TRP A 185 -26.44 -10.55 -14.08
C TRP A 185 -27.30 -11.50 -14.91
N PHE A 186 -27.02 -12.80 -14.84
CA PHE A 186 -27.83 -13.80 -15.54
C PHE A 186 -27.94 -15.11 -14.75
N LYS A 187 -28.98 -15.89 -15.03
CA LYS A 187 -29.23 -17.19 -14.39
C LYS A 187 -28.98 -18.34 -15.36
N GLY A 188 -28.43 -19.43 -14.84
CA GLY A 188 -28.41 -20.75 -15.47
C GLY A 188 -29.07 -21.75 -14.54
N GLY A 189 -30.40 -21.93 -14.65
CA GLY A 189 -31.18 -22.62 -13.62
C GLY A 189 -31.18 -21.83 -12.31
N ASN A 190 -30.85 -22.48 -11.18
CA ASN A 190 -30.70 -21.81 -9.87
C ASN A 190 -29.35 -21.10 -9.69
N ALA A 191 -28.38 -21.37 -10.56
CA ALA A 191 -27.06 -20.75 -10.49
C ALA A 191 -27.12 -19.30 -10.98
N ILE A 192 -26.57 -18.38 -10.20
CA ILE A 192 -26.49 -16.95 -10.51
C ILE A 192 -25.07 -16.58 -10.90
N PHE A 193 -24.92 -15.94 -12.06
CA PHE A 193 -23.65 -15.46 -12.59
C PHE A 193 -23.64 -13.93 -12.70
N GLN A 194 -22.44 -13.35 -12.60
CA GLN A 194 -22.21 -11.92 -12.78
C GLN A 194 -21.07 -11.68 -13.76
N VAL A 195 -21.29 -10.77 -14.71
CA VAL A 195 -20.23 -10.13 -15.50
C VAL A 195 -20.05 -8.70 -14.99
N PRO A 196 -19.05 -8.48 -14.12
CA PRO A 196 -18.81 -7.18 -13.52
C PRO A 196 -18.10 -6.23 -14.48
N MET A 197 -18.35 -4.93 -14.32
CA MET A 197 -17.64 -3.86 -15.00
C MET A 197 -17.39 -2.74 -14.01
N GLY A 198 -16.14 -2.35 -13.84
CA GLY A 198 -15.78 -1.17 -13.04
C GLY A 198 -15.14 -0.10 -13.89
N PHE A 199 -15.29 1.16 -13.48
CA PHE A 199 -14.86 2.33 -14.24
C PHE A 199 -13.85 3.21 -13.48
N SER A 200 -13.23 2.69 -12.42
CA SER A 200 -12.24 3.43 -11.64
C SER A 200 -10.90 3.61 -12.38
N PHE A 201 -10.46 4.86 -12.47
CA PHE A 201 -9.21 5.25 -13.12
C PHE A 201 -7.99 5.04 -12.22
N ALA A 202 -8.12 5.23 -10.91
CA ALA A 202 -7.08 4.87 -9.96
C ALA A 202 -6.76 3.38 -10.05
N LEU A 203 -7.79 2.54 -10.17
CA LEU A 203 -7.61 1.10 -10.28
C LEU A 203 -7.07 0.68 -11.65
N LEU A 204 -7.45 1.37 -12.73
CA LEU A 204 -6.79 1.22 -14.03
C LEU A 204 -5.28 1.53 -13.93
N GLY A 205 -4.92 2.63 -13.26
CA GLY A 205 -3.53 3.02 -13.00
C GLY A 205 -2.78 1.98 -12.15
N ALA A 206 -3.37 1.55 -11.04
CA ALA A 206 -2.79 0.52 -10.17
C ALA A 206 -2.58 -0.81 -10.93
N GLY A 207 -3.56 -1.22 -11.74
CA GLY A 207 -3.44 -2.41 -12.60
C GLY A 207 -2.31 -2.30 -13.61
N TYR A 208 -2.12 -1.13 -14.20
CA TYR A 208 -1.01 -0.86 -15.12
C TYR A 208 0.36 -1.05 -14.45
N LEU A 209 0.49 -0.61 -13.19
CA LEU A 209 1.71 -0.77 -12.38
C LEU A 209 1.95 -2.21 -11.93
N VAL A 210 0.89 -2.94 -11.58
CA VAL A 210 0.97 -4.37 -11.20
C VAL A 210 1.39 -5.25 -12.38
N GLY A 211 0.93 -4.92 -13.59
CA GLY A 211 1.29 -5.63 -14.81
C GLY A 211 0.60 -6.99 -14.99
N MET A 212 0.93 -7.66 -16.10
CA MET A 212 0.15 -8.80 -16.63
C MET A 212 0.07 -10.00 -15.70
N MET A 213 1.14 -10.35 -14.98
CA MET A 213 1.14 -11.55 -14.11
C MET A 213 0.14 -11.40 -12.96
N GLY A 214 0.12 -10.23 -12.31
CA GLY A 214 -0.88 -9.93 -11.28
C GLY A 214 -2.29 -9.82 -11.88
N GLY A 215 -2.43 -9.18 -13.05
CA GLY A 215 -3.72 -9.07 -13.74
C GLY A 215 -4.35 -10.42 -14.09
N ILE A 216 -3.57 -11.38 -14.62
CA ILE A 216 -4.07 -12.73 -14.91
C ILE A 216 -4.46 -13.45 -13.61
N ALA A 217 -3.66 -13.33 -12.54
CA ALA A 217 -3.99 -13.94 -11.27
C ALA A 217 -5.31 -13.39 -10.68
N MET A 218 -5.50 -12.07 -10.70
CA MET A 218 -6.75 -11.42 -10.32
C MET A 218 -7.94 -11.89 -11.17
N LEU A 219 -7.73 -12.07 -12.49
CA LEU A 219 -8.75 -12.60 -13.40
C LEU A 219 -9.13 -14.04 -13.04
N VAL A 220 -8.15 -14.92 -12.78
CA VAL A 220 -8.41 -16.29 -12.33
C VAL A 220 -9.23 -16.31 -11.05
N GLY A 221 -8.89 -15.45 -10.07
CA GLY A 221 -9.67 -15.33 -8.84
C GLY A 221 -11.10 -14.85 -9.09
N THR A 222 -11.26 -13.84 -9.95
CA THR A 222 -12.59 -13.29 -10.30
C THR A 222 -13.45 -14.32 -11.04
N LEU A 223 -12.88 -15.06 -11.98
CA LEU A 223 -13.56 -16.13 -12.72
C LEU A 223 -13.92 -17.30 -11.81
N PHE A 224 -13.06 -17.66 -10.85
CA PHE A 224 -13.40 -18.66 -9.84
C PHE A 224 -14.59 -18.19 -8.99
N THR A 225 -14.57 -16.96 -8.48
CA THR A 225 -15.66 -16.43 -7.64
C THR A 225 -17.00 -16.40 -8.39
N TRP A 226 -17.05 -15.72 -9.53
CA TRP A 226 -18.33 -15.40 -10.19
C TRP A 226 -18.71 -16.39 -11.30
N GLY A 227 -17.77 -17.22 -11.75
CA GLY A 227 -18.01 -18.30 -12.71
C GLY A 227 -18.18 -19.67 -12.06
N VAL A 228 -17.74 -19.88 -10.81
CA VAL A 228 -17.79 -21.20 -10.15
C VAL A 228 -18.39 -21.11 -8.75
N ALA A 229 -17.76 -20.41 -7.81
CA ALA A 229 -18.10 -20.50 -6.39
C ALA A 229 -19.47 -19.89 -6.05
N VAL A 230 -19.76 -18.66 -6.48
CA VAL A 230 -21.08 -18.03 -6.27
C VAL A 230 -22.19 -18.78 -7.02
N PRO A 231 -22.03 -19.15 -8.31
CA PRO A 231 -22.97 -20.03 -9.01
C PRO A 231 -23.23 -21.35 -8.28
N TYR A 232 -22.20 -21.97 -7.71
CA TYR A 232 -22.34 -23.21 -6.93
C TYR A 232 -23.20 -22.97 -5.68
N PHE A 233 -22.86 -21.99 -4.84
CA PHE A 233 -23.61 -21.73 -3.61
C PHE A 233 -25.04 -21.28 -3.86
N THR A 234 -25.29 -20.51 -4.92
CA THR A 234 -26.64 -20.08 -5.31
C THR A 234 -27.47 -21.23 -5.89
N ALA A 235 -26.83 -22.22 -6.53
CA ALA A 235 -27.51 -23.42 -7.01
C ALA A 235 -27.86 -24.41 -5.89
N THR A 236 -27.01 -24.53 -4.86
CA THR A 236 -27.20 -25.48 -3.74
C THR A 236 -27.99 -24.92 -2.57
N THR A 237 -28.11 -23.59 -2.47
CA THR A 237 -28.85 -22.92 -1.38
C THR A 237 -30.16 -22.38 -1.94
N PRO A 238 -31.32 -22.80 -1.41
CA PRO A 238 -32.60 -22.27 -1.84
C PRO A 238 -32.66 -20.76 -1.64
N MET A 239 -32.97 -20.02 -2.70
CA MET A 239 -33.19 -18.57 -2.60
C MET A 239 -34.49 -18.31 -1.83
N PRO A 240 -34.46 -17.49 -0.75
CA PRO A 240 -35.68 -17.04 -0.09
C PRO A 240 -36.63 -16.36 -1.08
N ALA A 241 -37.94 -16.56 -0.92
CA ALA A 241 -38.94 -16.09 -1.88
C ALA A 241 -39.02 -14.55 -1.98
N ASP A 242 -38.57 -13.88 -0.93
CA ASP A 242 -38.54 -12.42 -0.73
C ASP A 242 -37.19 -11.78 -1.08
N ALA A 243 -36.15 -12.59 -1.36
CA ALA A 243 -34.83 -12.08 -1.67
C ALA A 243 -34.69 -11.70 -3.16
N ASP A 244 -34.08 -10.56 -3.44
CA ASP A 244 -33.65 -10.21 -4.80
C ASP A 244 -32.42 -11.04 -5.22
N MET A 245 -32.32 -11.37 -6.51
CA MET A 245 -31.24 -12.17 -7.10
C MET A 245 -29.84 -11.59 -6.78
N VAL A 246 -29.66 -10.28 -6.93
CA VAL A 246 -28.38 -9.60 -6.71
C VAL A 246 -28.05 -9.61 -5.23
N SER A 247 -29.04 -9.31 -4.38
CA SER A 247 -28.87 -9.30 -2.93
C SER A 247 -28.49 -10.69 -2.38
N PHE A 248 -29.13 -11.75 -2.87
CA PHE A 248 -28.85 -13.14 -2.47
C PHE A 248 -27.45 -13.59 -2.87
N ALA A 249 -27.07 -13.42 -4.15
CA ALA A 249 -25.75 -13.80 -4.63
C ALA A 249 -24.62 -13.03 -3.95
N THR A 250 -24.83 -11.72 -3.73
CA THR A 250 -23.87 -10.86 -3.03
C THR A 250 -23.76 -11.24 -1.55
N GLY A 251 -24.87 -11.64 -0.91
CA GLY A 251 -24.89 -12.17 0.45
C GLY A 251 -24.00 -13.40 0.58
N LEU A 252 -24.21 -14.42 -0.26
CA LEU A 252 -23.42 -15.65 -0.26
C LEU A 252 -21.93 -15.42 -0.61
N TRP A 253 -21.64 -14.46 -1.48
CA TRP A 253 -20.26 -14.05 -1.71
C TRP A 253 -19.63 -13.49 -0.42
N LYS A 254 -20.32 -12.60 0.29
CA LYS A 254 -19.83 -11.99 1.55
C LYS A 254 -19.65 -13.01 2.67
N SER A 255 -20.60 -13.92 2.86
CA SER A 255 -20.59 -14.87 3.98
C SER A 255 -19.78 -16.14 3.70
N ASN A 256 -19.60 -16.55 2.45
CA ASN A 256 -18.95 -17.85 2.15
C ASN A 256 -17.69 -17.65 1.30
N VAL A 257 -17.85 -17.13 0.08
CA VAL A 257 -16.76 -17.11 -0.91
C VAL A 257 -15.63 -16.16 -0.52
N ARG A 258 -15.95 -15.05 0.15
CA ARG A 258 -14.95 -14.11 0.65
C ARG A 258 -14.02 -14.77 1.67
N PHE A 259 -14.52 -15.66 2.53
CA PHE A 259 -13.70 -16.42 3.48
C PHE A 259 -12.84 -17.50 2.81
N ILE A 260 -13.30 -18.08 1.69
CA ILE A 260 -12.43 -18.89 0.81
C ILE A 260 -11.26 -18.04 0.31
N GLY A 261 -11.54 -16.81 -0.14
CA GLY A 261 -10.51 -15.83 -0.52
C GLY A 261 -9.53 -15.54 0.62
N VAL A 262 -10.02 -15.30 1.84
CA VAL A 262 -9.18 -15.11 3.03
C VAL A 262 -8.27 -16.33 3.28
N GLY A 263 -8.78 -17.55 3.18
CA GLY A 263 -7.99 -18.77 3.31
C GLY A 263 -6.90 -18.91 2.24
N THR A 264 -7.23 -18.61 0.98
CA THR A 264 -6.26 -18.60 -0.13
C THR A 264 -5.17 -17.56 0.08
N ILE A 265 -5.54 -16.37 0.56
CA ILE A 265 -4.59 -15.30 0.88
C ILE A 265 -3.68 -15.72 2.05
N ALA A 266 -4.23 -16.31 3.11
CA ALA A 266 -3.48 -16.73 4.29
C ALA A 266 -2.40 -17.76 3.95
N ILE A 267 -2.71 -18.80 3.16
CA ILE A 267 -1.71 -19.79 2.76
C ILE A 267 -0.68 -19.21 1.78
N ALA A 268 -1.10 -18.30 0.88
CA ALA A 268 -0.18 -17.60 -0.01
C ALA A 268 0.82 -16.74 0.78
N ALA A 269 0.36 -16.11 1.85
CA ALA A 269 1.19 -15.37 2.79
C ALA A 269 2.21 -16.25 3.51
N ILE A 270 1.78 -17.40 4.04
CA ILE A 270 2.68 -18.38 4.69
C ILE A 270 3.73 -18.86 3.69
N TRP A 271 3.32 -19.21 2.47
CA TRP A 271 4.24 -19.60 1.40
C TRP A 271 5.22 -18.50 1.05
N THR A 272 4.75 -17.26 0.97
CA THR A 272 5.58 -16.07 0.74
C THR A 272 6.64 -15.96 1.84
N LEU A 273 6.27 -16.14 3.11
CA LEU A 273 7.21 -16.22 4.23
C LEU A 273 8.26 -17.32 4.03
N LEU A 274 7.85 -18.55 3.67
CA LEU A 274 8.78 -19.67 3.47
C LEU A 274 9.81 -19.39 2.36
N VAL A 275 9.37 -18.83 1.24
CA VAL A 275 10.24 -18.49 0.11
C VAL A 275 11.21 -17.36 0.47
N LEU A 276 10.76 -16.40 1.28
CA LEU A 276 11.53 -15.22 1.65
C LEU A 276 12.43 -15.41 2.86
N PHE A 277 12.29 -16.52 3.58
CA PHE A 277 13.06 -16.79 4.79
C PHE A 277 14.57 -16.66 4.54
N LYS A 278 15.08 -17.24 3.45
CA LYS A 278 16.51 -17.17 3.12
C LYS A 278 16.98 -15.74 2.79
N PRO A 279 16.35 -15.00 1.85
CA PRO A 279 16.65 -13.58 1.64
C PRO A 279 16.56 -12.72 2.91
N MET A 280 15.55 -12.94 3.74
CA MET A 280 15.38 -12.27 5.03
C MET A 280 16.59 -12.50 5.95
N VAL A 281 17.00 -13.75 6.14
CA VAL A 281 18.16 -14.10 6.98
C VAL A 281 19.45 -13.51 6.40
N GLN A 282 19.59 -13.41 5.08
CA GLN A 282 20.73 -12.75 4.44
C GLN A 282 20.75 -11.25 4.74
N GLY A 283 19.62 -10.55 4.59
CA GLY A 283 19.50 -9.13 4.96
C GLY A 283 19.83 -8.89 6.44
N MET A 284 19.33 -9.75 7.32
CA MET A 284 19.62 -9.72 8.75
C MET A 284 21.11 -9.99 9.05
N SER A 285 21.75 -10.94 8.37
CA SER A 285 23.19 -11.22 8.51
C SER A 285 24.04 -10.00 8.09
N GLN A 286 23.64 -9.33 7.01
CA GLN A 286 24.28 -8.08 6.57
C GLN A 286 24.11 -6.96 7.60
N ALA A 287 22.96 -6.86 8.25
CA ALA A 287 22.72 -5.91 9.34
C ALA A 287 23.68 -6.13 10.52
N PHE A 288 23.86 -7.37 10.95
CA PHE A 288 24.80 -7.69 12.03
C PHE A 288 26.26 -7.43 11.65
N ARG A 289 26.63 -7.59 10.37
CA ARG A 289 27.96 -7.21 9.86
C ARG A 289 28.13 -5.69 9.87
N ALA A 290 27.11 -4.92 9.51
CA ALA A 290 27.14 -3.47 9.51
C ALA A 290 27.44 -2.90 10.90
N LEU A 291 26.86 -3.49 11.95
CA LEU A 291 27.11 -3.09 13.35
C LEU A 291 28.56 -3.36 13.82
N LYS A 292 29.30 -4.23 13.14
CA LYS A 292 30.66 -4.64 13.51
C LYS A 292 31.76 -3.98 12.70
N ASP A 293 31.44 -3.20 11.65
CA ASP A 293 32.43 -2.56 10.78
C ASP A 293 32.86 -1.19 11.35
N PRO A 294 34.09 -1.04 11.87
CA PRO A 294 34.56 0.20 12.49
C PRO A 294 34.93 1.30 11.47
N SER A 295 34.85 1.04 10.15
CA SER A 295 35.22 2.01 9.09
C SER A 295 34.21 3.15 8.85
N MET A 296 33.36 3.45 9.83
CA MET A 296 32.19 4.36 9.72
C MET A 296 32.51 5.87 9.77
N GLN A 297 33.77 6.27 9.90
CA GLN A 297 34.14 7.69 9.95
C GLN A 297 34.89 8.10 8.69
N SER A 298 34.13 8.47 7.66
CA SER A 298 34.67 9.17 6.49
C SER A 298 34.47 10.68 6.65
N LEU A 299 35.49 11.45 6.31
CA LEU A 299 35.42 12.91 6.27
C LEU A 299 34.65 13.43 5.05
N GLU A 300 34.38 12.57 4.06
CA GLU A 300 33.68 12.96 2.83
C GLU A 300 32.20 13.24 3.09
N ARG A 301 31.70 14.39 2.63
CA ARG A 301 30.29 14.83 2.78
C ARG A 301 29.27 13.74 2.42
N THR A 302 29.50 13.03 1.33
CA THR A 302 28.63 11.96 0.78
C THR A 302 28.64 10.66 1.58
N ALA A 303 29.52 10.56 2.58
CA ALA A 303 29.66 9.42 3.48
C ALA A 303 29.31 9.78 4.94
N GLN A 304 28.87 11.01 5.22
CA GLN A 304 28.47 11.45 6.55
C GLN A 304 27.00 11.11 6.84
N ASP A 305 26.79 9.98 7.50
CA ASP A 305 25.53 9.57 8.11
C ASP A 305 25.26 10.28 9.45
N LEU A 306 24.05 10.13 10.02
CA LEU A 306 23.73 10.65 11.35
C LEU A 306 24.75 10.16 12.40
N SER A 307 25.13 11.05 13.32
CA SER A 307 26.10 10.71 14.35
C SER A 307 25.57 9.58 15.25
N PRO A 308 26.44 8.67 15.75
CA PRO A 308 26.02 7.61 16.68
C PRO A 308 25.26 8.13 17.91
N LYS A 309 25.65 9.31 18.44
CA LYS A 309 24.96 9.95 19.56
C LYS A 309 23.52 10.34 19.18
N THR A 310 23.35 10.98 18.02
CA THR A 310 22.01 11.35 17.52
C THR A 310 21.16 10.11 17.30
N MET A 311 21.71 9.05 16.69
CA MET A 311 20.97 7.79 16.50
C MET A 311 20.48 7.20 17.83
N ILE A 312 21.35 7.14 18.85
CA ILE A 312 20.98 6.63 20.18
C ILE A 312 19.87 7.47 20.79
N TYR A 313 19.99 8.80 20.79
CA TYR A 313 18.95 9.68 21.33
C TYR A 313 17.62 9.55 20.58
N THR A 314 17.65 9.42 19.25
CA THR A 314 16.44 9.23 18.44
C THR A 314 15.79 7.86 18.69
N VAL A 315 16.57 6.79 18.90
CA VAL A 315 16.04 5.47 19.29
C VAL A 315 15.40 5.54 20.67
N LEU A 316 16.08 6.14 21.66
CA LEU A 316 15.53 6.30 23.02
C LEU A 316 14.24 7.14 23.03
N ALA A 317 14.19 8.22 22.25
CA ALA A 317 12.98 9.01 22.08
C ALA A 317 11.86 8.18 21.45
N SER A 318 12.15 7.37 20.43
CA SER A 318 11.15 6.49 19.80
C SER A 318 10.65 5.41 20.76
N ILE A 319 11.53 4.84 21.59
CA ILE A 319 11.16 3.90 22.66
C ILE A 319 10.22 4.56 23.67
N ALA A 320 10.52 5.80 24.08
CA ALA A 320 9.64 6.54 24.99
C ALA A 320 8.24 6.75 24.38
N LEU A 321 8.16 7.09 23.08
CA LEU A 321 6.87 7.22 22.38
C LEU A 321 6.11 5.88 22.30
N ILE A 322 6.81 4.77 22.07
CA ILE A 322 6.22 3.41 22.09
C ILE A 322 5.65 3.09 23.47
N ILE A 323 6.40 3.37 24.54
CA ILE A 323 5.96 3.15 25.91
C ILE A 323 4.70 3.97 26.19
N VAL A 324 4.66 5.25 25.82
CA VAL A 324 3.47 6.10 25.98
C VAL A 324 2.28 5.55 25.21
N ALA A 325 2.49 5.12 23.95
CA ALA A 325 1.43 4.53 23.14
C ALA A 325 0.88 3.24 23.78
N LEU A 326 1.75 2.33 24.23
CA LEU A 326 1.35 1.07 24.87
C LEU A 326 0.65 1.29 26.21
N VAL A 327 1.15 2.20 27.06
CA VAL A 327 0.48 2.55 28.32
C VAL A 327 -0.92 3.09 28.04
N SER A 328 -1.07 3.98 27.05
CA SER A 328 -2.38 4.52 26.67
C SER A 328 -3.33 3.46 26.10
N PHE A 329 -2.80 2.43 25.44
CA PHE A 329 -3.59 1.32 24.90
C PHE A 329 -4.04 0.34 25.99
N LEU A 330 -3.21 0.12 27.01
CA LEU A 330 -3.47 -0.83 28.10
C LEU A 330 -4.36 -0.24 29.21
N GLN A 331 -4.36 1.09 29.38
CA GLN A 331 -5.06 1.76 30.48
C GLN A 331 -6.56 1.42 30.61
N PRO A 332 -7.34 1.28 29.52
CA PRO A 332 -8.77 0.96 29.63
C PRO A 332 -9.09 -0.47 30.09
N VAL A 333 -8.11 -1.39 30.07
CA VAL A 333 -8.35 -2.84 30.28
C VAL A 333 -8.43 -3.21 31.77
N GLY A 334 -7.98 -2.34 32.68
CA GLY A 334 -8.06 -2.58 34.12
C GLY A 334 -7.11 -3.67 34.63
N LEU A 335 -5.99 -3.91 33.94
CA LEU A 335 -4.97 -4.89 34.34
C LEU A 335 -4.26 -4.50 35.64
N SER A 336 -3.72 -5.49 36.36
CA SER A 336 -2.81 -5.22 37.48
C SER A 336 -1.58 -4.43 37.00
N MET A 337 -1.05 -3.55 37.86
CA MET A 337 0.09 -2.71 37.50
C MET A 337 1.32 -3.54 37.07
N GLU A 338 1.54 -4.68 37.72
CA GLU A 338 2.63 -5.60 37.40
C GLU A 338 2.49 -6.22 36.00
N LEU A 339 1.29 -6.71 35.66
CA LEU A 339 1.03 -7.30 34.35
C LEU A 339 1.05 -6.25 33.24
N ALA A 340 0.50 -5.06 33.49
CA ALA A 340 0.57 -3.95 32.55
C ALA A 340 2.02 -3.55 32.28
N PHE A 341 2.85 -3.42 33.31
CA PHE A 341 4.28 -3.12 33.18
C PHE A 341 5.01 -4.20 32.37
N LEU A 342 4.76 -5.48 32.69
CA LEU A 342 5.34 -6.61 31.96
C LEU A 342 4.98 -6.54 30.47
N LEU A 343 3.71 -6.34 30.13
CA LEU A 343 3.25 -6.27 28.75
C LEU A 343 3.85 -5.08 28.00
N VAL A 344 3.97 -3.91 28.63
CA VAL A 344 4.65 -2.73 28.04
C VAL A 344 6.11 -3.06 27.71
N VAL A 345 6.84 -3.64 28.65
CA VAL A 345 8.25 -4.00 28.48
C VAL A 345 8.41 -5.02 27.36
N VAL A 346 7.62 -6.10 27.39
CA VAL A 346 7.65 -7.15 26.37
C VAL A 346 7.32 -6.58 25.00
N CYS A 347 6.21 -5.85 24.84
CA CYS A 347 5.83 -5.28 23.55
C CYS A 347 6.83 -4.24 23.03
N THR A 348 7.45 -3.45 23.91
CA THR A 348 8.50 -2.50 23.52
C THR A 348 9.75 -3.22 23.01
N ILE A 349 10.20 -4.26 23.72
CA ILE A 349 11.33 -5.09 23.30
C ILE A 349 11.02 -5.76 21.96
N LEU A 350 9.82 -6.32 21.80
CA LEU A 350 9.38 -6.92 20.55
C LEU A 350 9.36 -5.89 19.41
N ALA A 351 8.77 -4.71 19.62
CA ALA A 351 8.71 -3.67 18.60
C ALA A 351 10.10 -3.24 18.11
N VAL A 352 11.07 -3.11 19.01
CA VAL A 352 12.45 -2.72 18.68
C VAL A 352 13.22 -3.87 18.02
N ILE A 353 13.24 -5.06 18.64
CA ILE A 353 14.04 -6.19 18.16
C ILE A 353 13.45 -6.72 16.85
N VAL A 354 12.17 -7.08 16.84
CA VAL A 354 11.51 -7.59 15.63
C VAL A 354 11.54 -6.51 14.55
N GLY A 355 11.30 -5.25 14.91
CA GLY A 355 11.43 -4.09 14.02
C GLY A 355 12.79 -4.03 13.34
N PHE A 356 13.89 -4.18 14.07
CA PHE A 356 15.24 -4.15 13.48
C PHE A 356 15.49 -5.31 12.51
N LEU A 357 15.10 -6.54 12.87
CA LEU A 357 15.28 -7.71 12.00
C LEU A 357 14.46 -7.57 10.71
N VAL A 358 13.23 -7.09 10.84
CA VAL A 358 12.29 -6.85 9.75
C VAL A 358 12.74 -5.68 8.88
N ALA A 359 13.29 -4.60 9.44
CA ALA A 359 13.88 -3.50 8.70
C ALA A 359 14.98 -3.99 7.74
N ALA A 360 15.88 -4.83 8.24
CA ALA A 360 16.96 -5.41 7.45
C ALA A 360 16.44 -6.32 6.32
N ALA A 361 15.45 -7.16 6.61
CA ALA A 361 14.83 -8.02 5.62
C ALA A 361 14.10 -7.23 4.52
N SER A 362 13.29 -6.26 4.93
CA SER A 362 12.49 -5.42 4.02
C SER A 362 13.39 -4.57 3.14
N GLY A 363 14.43 -3.98 3.73
CA GLY A 363 15.42 -3.18 3.01
C GLY A 363 16.19 -3.97 1.95
N TYR A 364 16.62 -5.20 2.26
CA TYR A 364 17.28 -6.09 1.30
C TYR A 364 16.34 -6.46 0.14
N MET A 365 15.08 -6.79 0.45
CA MET A 365 14.08 -7.12 -0.57
C MET A 365 13.78 -5.95 -1.49
N ALA A 366 13.62 -4.74 -0.93
CA ALA A 366 13.47 -3.52 -1.73
C ALA A 366 14.64 -3.35 -2.70
N GLY A 367 15.87 -3.54 -2.23
CA GLY A 367 17.06 -3.44 -3.06
C GLY A 367 17.09 -4.44 -4.22
N LEU A 368 16.54 -5.65 -4.03
CA LEU A 368 16.49 -6.70 -5.05
C LEU A 368 15.38 -6.48 -6.09
N VAL A 369 14.14 -6.21 -5.65
CA VAL A 369 12.95 -6.26 -6.52
C VAL A 369 12.22 -4.92 -6.72
N GLY A 370 12.61 -3.85 -6.01
CA GLY A 370 11.83 -2.62 -5.95
C GLY A 370 10.97 -2.56 -4.67
N SER A 371 10.68 -1.36 -4.17
CA SER A 371 9.84 -1.20 -2.99
C SER A 371 8.38 -1.56 -3.26
N SER A 372 7.85 -1.21 -4.43
CA SER A 372 6.45 -1.44 -4.83
C SER A 372 6.13 -2.93 -5.05
N SER A 373 7.14 -3.73 -5.38
CA SER A 373 7.03 -5.19 -5.55
C SER A 373 7.62 -5.97 -4.37
N SER A 374 8.07 -5.27 -3.33
CA SER A 374 8.63 -5.90 -2.14
C SER A 374 7.52 -6.62 -1.36
N PRO A 375 7.74 -7.84 -0.88
CA PRO A 375 6.74 -8.64 -0.18
C PRO A 375 6.59 -8.23 1.30
N ILE A 376 6.33 -6.94 1.54
CA ILE A 376 6.16 -6.35 2.88
C ILE A 376 5.05 -7.08 3.65
N SER A 377 3.95 -7.44 2.97
CA SER A 377 2.85 -8.18 3.59
C SER A 377 3.30 -9.51 4.23
N GLY A 378 4.16 -10.27 3.55
CA GLY A 378 4.75 -11.50 4.09
C GLY A 378 5.62 -11.24 5.31
N ILE A 379 6.40 -10.15 5.30
CA ILE A 379 7.26 -9.75 6.41
C ILE A 379 6.43 -9.27 7.62
N GLY A 380 5.32 -8.58 7.39
CA GLY A 380 4.37 -8.21 8.43
C GLY A 380 3.74 -9.40 9.13
N ILE A 381 3.44 -10.46 8.38
CA ILE A 381 2.85 -11.68 8.94
C ILE A 381 3.83 -12.41 9.86
N ILE A 382 5.12 -12.44 9.51
CA ILE A 382 6.17 -12.97 10.39
C ILE A 382 6.19 -12.21 11.71
N SER A 383 6.07 -10.88 11.64
CA SER A 383 6.03 -10.02 12.82
C SER A 383 4.85 -10.36 13.71
N ILE A 384 3.65 -10.49 13.13
CA ILE A 384 2.44 -10.89 13.86
C ILE A 384 2.64 -12.24 14.52
N VAL A 385 3.10 -13.26 13.80
CA VAL A 385 3.26 -14.61 14.35
C VAL A 385 4.27 -14.62 15.51
N ILE A 386 5.42 -13.96 15.37
CA ILE A 386 6.43 -13.87 16.45
C ILE A 386 5.84 -13.17 17.67
N ILE A 387 5.16 -12.03 17.47
CA ILE A 387 4.53 -11.28 18.55
C ILE A 387 3.42 -12.10 19.21
N SER A 388 2.55 -12.75 18.43
CA SER A 388 1.44 -13.57 18.95
C SER A 388 1.95 -14.74 19.77
N VAL A 389 2.98 -15.46 19.33
CA VAL A 389 3.54 -16.61 20.06
C VAL A 389 4.10 -16.17 21.43
N ILE A 390 4.80 -15.04 21.48
CA ILE A 390 5.36 -14.51 22.73
C ILE A 390 4.25 -13.99 23.65
N LEU A 391 3.28 -13.25 23.12
CA LEU A 391 2.13 -12.78 23.90
C LEU A 391 1.21 -13.92 24.35
N MET A 392 1.13 -15.02 23.60
CA MET A 392 0.41 -16.22 24.02
C MET A 392 1.11 -16.91 25.19
N MET A 393 2.44 -16.99 25.19
CA MET A 393 3.20 -17.51 26.34
C MET A 393 2.97 -16.66 27.60
N VAL A 394 3.07 -15.33 27.47
CA VAL A 394 2.81 -14.40 28.59
C VAL A 394 1.33 -14.47 29.02
N GLY A 395 0.41 -14.53 28.06
CA GLY A 395 -1.03 -14.57 28.28
C GLY A 395 -1.49 -15.85 28.97
N ASN A 396 -0.91 -17.02 28.62
CA ASN A 396 -1.15 -18.28 29.31
C ASN A 396 -0.64 -18.21 30.75
N ALA A 397 0.57 -17.68 30.97
CA ALA A 397 1.12 -17.55 32.32
C ALA A 397 0.32 -16.57 33.21
N ALA A 398 -0.33 -15.58 32.60
CA ALA A 398 -1.14 -14.57 33.26
C ALA A 398 -2.65 -14.90 33.32
N GLY A 399 -3.09 -16.07 32.85
CA GLY A 399 -4.51 -16.46 32.80
C GLY A 399 -5.38 -15.71 31.78
N LEU A 400 -4.80 -14.84 30.95
CA LEU A 400 -5.53 -14.07 29.93
C LEU A 400 -6.11 -14.95 28.82
N MET A 401 -5.54 -16.13 28.59
CA MET A 401 -6.02 -17.07 27.56
C MET A 401 -7.27 -17.85 27.98
N GLU A 402 -7.63 -17.81 29.26
CA GLU A 402 -8.79 -18.54 29.80
C GLU A 402 -10.13 -17.86 29.49
N THR A 403 -10.11 -16.57 29.14
CA THR A 403 -11.31 -15.77 28.85
C THR A 403 -11.33 -15.32 27.40
N ALA A 404 -12.54 -15.25 26.81
CA ALA A 404 -12.71 -14.74 25.46
C ALA A 404 -12.26 -13.27 25.34
N ASP A 405 -12.50 -12.46 26.38
CA ASP A 405 -12.06 -11.07 26.43
C ASP A 405 -10.54 -10.94 26.50
N GLY A 406 -9.86 -11.80 27.26
CA GLY A 406 -8.40 -11.82 27.32
C GLY A 406 -7.76 -12.28 25.99
N GLN A 407 -8.35 -13.27 25.30
CA GLN A 407 -7.93 -13.66 23.95
C GLN A 407 -8.12 -12.51 22.94
N ARG A 408 -9.26 -11.82 23.00
CA ARG A 408 -9.54 -10.64 22.16
C ARG A 408 -8.56 -9.51 22.44
N PHE A 409 -8.24 -9.27 23.70
CA PHE A 409 -7.25 -8.29 24.13
C PHE A 409 -5.83 -8.63 23.63
N LEU A 410 -5.38 -9.88 23.77
CA LEU A 410 -4.07 -10.32 23.27
C LEU A 410 -3.96 -10.23 21.75
N THR A 411 -5.05 -10.52 21.04
CA THR A 411 -5.16 -10.30 19.59
C THR A 411 -4.98 -8.82 19.26
N ALA A 412 -5.71 -7.93 19.95
CA ALA A 412 -5.62 -6.50 19.72
C ALA A 412 -4.21 -5.95 20.07
N LEU A 413 -3.62 -6.40 21.18
CA LEU A 413 -2.26 -6.01 21.58
C LEU A 413 -1.20 -6.49 20.58
N THR A 414 -1.40 -7.68 19.99
CA THR A 414 -0.55 -8.19 18.91
C THR A 414 -0.62 -7.27 17.71
N ILE A 415 -1.82 -6.95 17.22
CA ILE A 415 -2.03 -6.08 16.04
C ILE A 415 -1.45 -4.68 16.30
N PHE A 416 -1.67 -4.13 17.50
CA PHE A 416 -1.13 -2.84 17.90
C PHE A 416 0.40 -2.82 17.88
N THR A 417 1.04 -3.81 18.49
CA THR A 417 2.51 -3.95 18.52
C THR A 417 3.08 -4.21 17.11
N ALA A 418 2.41 -5.07 16.34
CA ALA A 418 2.77 -5.37 14.96
C ALA A 418 2.66 -4.14 14.06
N SER A 419 1.73 -3.22 14.33
CA SER A 419 1.60 -1.96 13.58
C SER A 419 2.87 -1.10 13.69
N ILE A 420 3.52 -1.06 14.87
CA ILE A 420 4.80 -0.37 15.06
C ILE A 420 5.89 -1.03 14.20
N VAL A 421 5.99 -2.37 14.26
CA VAL A 421 6.95 -3.13 13.46
C VAL A 421 6.70 -2.97 11.95
N PHE A 422 5.43 -2.86 11.55
CA PHE A 422 5.05 -2.66 10.15
C PHE A 422 5.43 -1.25 9.66
N CYS A 423 5.27 -0.22 10.49
CA CYS A 423 5.81 1.12 10.21
C CYS A 423 7.34 1.09 10.04
N VAL A 424 8.06 0.34 10.89
CA VAL A 424 9.51 0.15 10.77
C VAL A 424 9.86 -0.52 9.43
N SER A 425 9.19 -1.64 9.13
CA SER A 425 9.36 -2.43 7.90
C SER A 425 9.19 -1.59 6.64
N THR A 426 8.06 -0.90 6.56
CA THR A 426 7.63 -0.11 5.40
C THR A 426 8.60 1.05 5.17
N ILE A 427 8.90 1.84 6.21
CA ILE A 427 9.89 2.91 6.06
C ILE A 427 11.26 2.35 5.66
N SER A 428 11.74 1.27 6.26
CA SER A 428 13.06 0.73 5.91
C SER A 428 13.15 0.23 4.46
N ASN A 429 12.03 -0.26 3.91
CA ASN A 429 11.90 -0.71 2.53
C ASN A 429 12.17 0.43 1.53
N ASP A 430 11.44 1.54 1.62
CA ASP A 430 11.54 2.63 0.65
C ASP A 430 12.72 3.55 0.95
N ASN A 431 13.07 3.72 2.22
CA ASN A 431 14.18 4.58 2.61
C ASN A 431 15.52 4.12 1.99
N LEU A 432 15.81 2.82 1.91
CA LEU A 432 17.04 2.37 1.22
C LEU A 432 17.02 2.66 -0.29
N GLN A 433 15.85 2.68 -0.94
CA GLN A 433 15.71 3.15 -2.32
C GLN A 433 16.04 4.64 -2.40
N ASP A 434 15.48 5.44 -1.48
CA ASP A 434 15.71 6.88 -1.46
C ASP A 434 17.19 7.20 -1.16
N LEU A 435 17.80 6.52 -0.19
CA LEU A 435 19.23 6.65 0.10
C LEU A 435 20.10 6.22 -1.09
N LYS A 436 19.66 5.26 -1.91
CA LYS A 436 20.31 4.97 -3.19
C LYS A 436 20.18 6.13 -4.17
N THR A 437 18.99 6.73 -4.30
CA THR A 437 18.78 7.95 -5.11
C THR A 437 19.75 9.04 -4.70
N GLY A 438 19.80 9.35 -3.40
CA GLY A 438 20.69 10.34 -2.81
C GLY A 438 22.16 10.03 -3.04
N TYR A 439 22.57 8.77 -2.89
CA TYR A 439 23.92 8.32 -3.19
C TYR A 439 24.31 8.54 -4.67
N LEU A 440 23.39 8.26 -5.59
CA LEU A 440 23.62 8.41 -7.03
C LEU A 440 23.69 9.87 -7.48
N VAL A 441 23.00 10.79 -6.78
CA VAL A 441 23.06 12.24 -7.03
C VAL A 441 24.05 12.98 -6.12
N LYS A 442 24.80 12.25 -5.28
CA LYS A 442 25.80 12.80 -4.34
C LYS A 442 25.21 13.74 -3.26
N ALA A 443 24.05 13.39 -2.72
CA ALA A 443 23.45 14.04 -1.56
C ALA A 443 24.20 13.73 -0.24
N THR A 444 24.06 14.61 0.76
CA THR A 444 24.62 14.39 2.10
C THR A 444 23.69 13.44 2.89
N PRO A 445 24.17 12.27 3.35
CA PRO A 445 23.29 11.24 3.91
C PRO A 445 22.53 11.67 5.17
N TRP A 446 23.18 12.34 6.13
CA TRP A 446 22.49 12.78 7.34
C TRP A 446 21.36 13.79 7.06
N ARG A 447 21.52 14.63 6.03
CA ARG A 447 20.49 15.60 5.60
C ARG A 447 19.28 14.86 5.04
N GLN A 448 19.54 13.82 4.26
CA GLN A 448 18.51 12.96 3.71
C GLN A 448 17.76 12.19 4.82
N GLN A 449 18.49 11.63 5.78
CA GLN A 449 17.92 10.96 6.98
C GLN A 449 17.05 11.91 7.80
N PHE A 450 17.46 13.17 7.93
CA PHE A 450 16.64 14.18 8.60
C PHE A 450 15.36 14.52 7.81
N ALA A 451 15.44 14.65 6.49
CA ALA A 451 14.25 14.84 5.63
C ALA A 451 13.26 13.67 5.73
N LEU A 452 13.76 12.43 5.82
CA LEU A 452 12.95 11.22 6.03
C LEU A 452 12.18 11.26 7.36
N ILE A 453 12.85 11.66 8.45
CA ILE A 453 12.23 11.83 9.77
C ILE A 453 11.11 12.87 9.71
N ILE A 454 11.34 14.01 9.05
CA ILE A 454 10.30 15.03 8.86
C ILE A 454 9.12 14.46 8.08
N GLY A 455 9.38 13.72 7.00
CA GLY A 455 8.32 13.05 6.24
C GLY A 455 7.52 12.06 7.09
N CYS A 456 8.16 11.31 7.99
CA CYS A 456 7.45 10.41 8.92
C CYS A 456 6.51 11.19 9.86
N ILE A 457 6.97 12.32 10.41
CA ILE A 457 6.16 13.15 11.31
C ILE A 457 4.97 13.75 10.56
N VAL A 458 5.19 14.37 9.40
CA VAL A 458 4.11 14.97 8.60
C VAL A 458 3.14 13.89 8.11
N GLY A 459 3.65 12.75 7.65
CA GLY A 459 2.83 11.61 7.22
C GLY A 459 1.95 11.09 8.36
N ALA A 460 2.52 10.88 9.55
CA ALA A 460 1.77 10.42 10.72
C ALA A 460 0.64 11.40 11.13
N LEU A 461 0.87 12.71 11.01
CA LEU A 461 -0.15 13.74 11.26
C LEU A 461 -1.31 13.69 10.25
N VAL A 462 -1.08 13.17 9.04
CA VAL A 462 -2.07 13.05 7.97
C VAL A 462 -2.82 11.73 8.01
N ILE A 463 -2.13 10.62 8.32
CA ILE A 463 -2.70 9.26 8.32
C ILE A 463 -3.93 9.20 9.23
N THR A 464 -3.82 9.72 10.45
CA THR A 464 -4.88 9.54 11.45
C THR A 464 -6.17 10.28 11.12
N PRO A 465 -6.16 11.59 10.78
CA PRO A 465 -7.39 12.28 10.38
C PRO A 465 -7.99 11.71 9.09
N VAL A 466 -7.16 11.32 8.12
CA VAL A 466 -7.65 10.74 6.86
C VAL A 466 -8.33 9.39 7.13
N LEU A 467 -7.74 8.52 7.96
CA LEU A 467 -8.35 7.25 8.35
C LEU A 467 -9.72 7.44 9.01
N GLU A 468 -9.81 8.35 9.97
CA GLU A 468 -11.04 8.65 10.70
C GLU A 468 -12.14 9.14 9.74
N ILE A 469 -11.80 10.07 8.84
CA ILE A 469 -12.76 10.64 7.88
C ILE A 469 -13.21 9.60 6.86
N LEU A 470 -12.29 8.76 6.36
CA LEU A 470 -12.65 7.69 5.44
C LEU A 470 -13.55 6.65 6.09
N TYR A 471 -13.32 6.34 7.37
CA TYR A 471 -14.17 5.43 8.11
C TYR A 471 -15.59 5.99 8.25
N HIS A 472 -15.75 7.25 8.68
CA HIS A 472 -17.07 7.87 8.81
C HIS A 472 -17.79 8.07 7.47
N ALA A 473 -17.05 8.33 6.39
CA ALA A 473 -17.64 8.57 5.08
C ALA A 473 -18.04 7.28 4.34
N TYR A 474 -17.20 6.24 4.38
CA TYR A 474 -17.37 5.03 3.57
C TYR A 474 -17.60 3.76 4.39
N GLY A 475 -17.09 3.69 5.63
CA GLY A 475 -17.06 2.46 6.42
C GLY A 475 -16.06 1.44 5.89
N PHE A 476 -15.85 0.36 6.66
CA PHE A 476 -15.03 -0.77 6.26
C PHE A 476 -15.86 -2.04 6.15
N ALA A 477 -15.40 -2.97 5.33
CA ALA A 477 -16.07 -4.25 5.20
C ALA A 477 -16.15 -4.99 6.54
N GLY A 478 -17.37 -5.22 7.04
CA GLY A 478 -17.62 -5.86 8.33
C GLY A 478 -17.62 -4.89 9.52
N ALA A 479 -17.37 -3.60 9.32
CA ALA A 479 -17.43 -2.57 10.36
C ALA A 479 -17.93 -1.24 9.76
N MET A 480 -19.19 -0.91 10.02
CA MET A 480 -19.82 0.33 9.58
C MET A 480 -19.97 1.30 10.76
N PRO A 481 -19.71 2.61 10.58
CA PRO A 481 -19.84 3.59 11.65
C PRO A 481 -21.31 3.89 12.00
N ARG A 482 -22.23 3.68 11.05
CA ARG A 482 -23.64 4.06 11.13
C ARG A 482 -24.53 3.02 10.46
N GLU A 483 -25.70 2.78 11.02
CA GLU A 483 -26.73 1.92 10.42
C GLU A 483 -27.30 2.57 9.15
N GLY A 484 -27.67 1.76 8.16
CA GLY A 484 -28.28 2.22 6.90
C GLY A 484 -27.30 2.70 5.83
N MET A 485 -25.99 2.73 6.10
CA MET A 485 -24.98 3.01 5.09
C MET A 485 -24.91 1.91 4.02
N ASP A 486 -24.65 2.30 2.78
CA ASP A 486 -24.49 1.35 1.68
C ASP A 486 -23.18 0.54 1.82
N ALA A 487 -23.32 -0.74 2.16
CA ALA A 487 -22.19 -1.66 2.31
C ALA A 487 -21.44 -1.92 0.98
N ALA A 488 -21.98 -1.55 -0.18
CA ALA A 488 -21.26 -1.62 -1.45
C ALA A 488 -20.17 -0.54 -1.58
N GLN A 489 -20.30 0.57 -0.84
CA GLN A 489 -19.34 1.69 -0.82
C GLN A 489 -18.23 1.51 0.22
N ALA A 490 -18.33 0.48 1.08
CA ALA A 490 -17.35 0.22 2.13
C ALA A 490 -15.98 -0.13 1.57
N LEU A 491 -14.93 0.44 2.16
CA LEU A 491 -13.56 0.12 1.77
C LEU A 491 -13.24 -1.32 2.22
N SER A 492 -12.67 -2.10 1.32
CA SER A 492 -12.51 -3.55 1.53
C SER A 492 -11.44 -3.90 2.56
N ALA A 493 -10.42 -3.06 2.72
CA ALA A 493 -9.28 -3.24 3.62
C ALA A 493 -8.74 -4.69 3.65
N PRO A 494 -8.41 -5.29 2.48
CA PRO A 494 -8.05 -6.70 2.39
C PRO A 494 -6.82 -7.04 3.24
N GLN A 495 -5.79 -6.19 3.26
CA GLN A 495 -4.57 -6.45 4.03
C GLN A 495 -4.84 -6.48 5.55
N ALA A 496 -5.62 -5.52 6.07
CA ALA A 496 -6.01 -5.50 7.47
C ALA A 496 -6.82 -6.75 7.86
N THR A 497 -7.67 -7.24 6.95
CA THR A 497 -8.42 -8.49 7.17
C THR A 497 -7.48 -9.68 7.35
N ILE A 498 -6.41 -9.79 6.56
CA ILE A 498 -5.42 -10.87 6.70
C ILE A 498 -4.78 -10.83 8.09
N MET A 499 -4.34 -9.65 8.51
CA MET A 499 -3.69 -9.46 9.81
C MET A 499 -4.64 -9.81 10.95
N MET A 500 -5.91 -9.39 10.84
CA MET A 500 -6.98 -9.75 11.77
C MET A 500 -7.22 -11.27 11.81
N THR A 501 -7.41 -11.93 10.66
CA THR A 501 -7.74 -13.36 10.61
C THR A 501 -6.59 -14.21 11.13
N ILE A 502 -5.34 -13.89 10.80
CA ILE A 502 -4.18 -14.62 11.31
C ILE A 502 -4.08 -14.46 12.83
N SER A 503 -4.20 -13.22 13.34
CA SER A 503 -4.10 -13.00 14.79
C SER A 503 -5.26 -13.68 15.53
N ASN A 504 -6.50 -13.54 15.05
CA ASN A 504 -7.66 -14.21 15.66
C ASN A 504 -7.50 -15.73 15.61
N GLY A 505 -7.04 -16.29 14.48
CA GLY A 505 -6.82 -17.72 14.35
C GLY A 505 -5.81 -18.30 15.36
N ILE A 506 -4.83 -17.49 15.80
CA ILE A 506 -3.86 -17.89 16.84
C ILE A 506 -4.49 -17.89 18.24
N PHE A 507 -5.43 -16.98 18.53
CA PHE A 507 -5.93 -16.77 19.90
C PHE A 507 -7.33 -17.32 20.18
N SER A 508 -8.26 -17.39 19.22
CA SER A 508 -9.71 -17.51 19.53
C SER A 508 -10.47 -18.72 18.98
N ASN A 509 -9.88 -19.58 18.13
CA ASN A 509 -10.52 -20.79 17.56
C ASN A 509 -11.92 -20.59 16.89
N SER A 510 -12.44 -19.37 16.74
CA SER A 510 -13.85 -19.06 16.45
C SER A 510 -14.16 -18.73 14.99
N LEU A 511 -13.27 -19.10 14.06
CA LEU A 511 -13.44 -18.79 12.64
C LEU A 511 -14.37 -19.81 11.95
N GLU A 512 -15.00 -19.42 10.84
CA GLU A 512 -15.68 -20.34 9.91
C GLU A 512 -14.63 -21.17 9.15
N TRP A 513 -13.98 -22.08 9.89
CA TRP A 513 -12.84 -22.85 9.44
C TRP A 513 -13.11 -23.63 8.16
N THR A 514 -14.36 -24.05 7.92
CA THR A 514 -14.74 -24.78 6.72
C THR A 514 -14.37 -24.02 5.44
N TYR A 515 -14.80 -22.77 5.28
CA TYR A 515 -14.51 -22.00 4.07
C TYR A 515 -13.04 -21.57 3.98
N ILE A 516 -12.45 -21.21 5.13
CA ILE A 516 -11.02 -20.86 5.18
C ILE A 516 -10.15 -22.05 4.78
N LEU A 517 -10.44 -23.26 5.28
CA LEU A 517 -9.69 -24.48 4.96
C LEU A 517 -9.87 -24.89 3.49
N VAL A 518 -11.06 -24.74 2.92
CA VAL A 518 -11.27 -24.89 1.46
C VAL A 518 -10.39 -23.89 0.69
N GLY A 519 -10.35 -22.63 1.15
CA GLY A 519 -9.47 -21.60 0.60
C GLY A 519 -7.99 -21.94 0.70
N VAL A 520 -7.56 -22.52 1.82
CA VAL A 520 -6.18 -23.00 2.03
C VAL A 520 -5.86 -24.13 1.06
N ALA A 521 -6.73 -25.14 0.95
CA ALA A 521 -6.53 -26.25 0.01
C ALA A 521 -6.42 -25.76 -1.45
N PHE A 522 -7.33 -24.88 -1.86
CA PHE A 522 -7.28 -24.24 -3.17
C PHE A 522 -5.98 -23.44 -3.38
N GLY A 523 -5.56 -22.68 -2.36
CA GLY A 523 -4.30 -21.92 -2.39
C GLY A 523 -3.06 -22.80 -2.50
N ILE A 524 -3.02 -23.97 -1.84
CA ILE A 524 -1.94 -24.95 -2.00
C ILE A 524 -1.86 -25.44 -3.46
N CYS A 525 -3.00 -25.78 -4.07
CA CYS A 525 -3.04 -26.16 -5.48
C CYS A 525 -2.47 -25.04 -6.38
N LEU A 526 -2.86 -23.78 -6.13
CA LEU A 526 -2.35 -22.64 -6.87
C LEU A 526 -0.86 -22.41 -6.67
N ILE A 527 -0.33 -22.60 -5.45
CA ILE A 527 1.11 -22.51 -5.17
C ILE A 527 1.90 -23.56 -5.96
N ILE A 528 1.38 -24.78 -6.04
CA ILE A 528 1.99 -25.85 -6.84
C ILE A 528 2.00 -25.45 -8.32
N VAL A 529 0.86 -24.97 -8.85
CA VAL A 529 0.74 -24.49 -10.23
C VAL A 529 1.71 -23.34 -10.50
N ASP A 530 1.78 -22.33 -9.64
CA ASP A 530 2.70 -21.19 -9.77
C ASP A 530 4.15 -21.65 -9.79
N THR A 531 4.53 -22.56 -8.89
CA THR A 531 5.90 -23.09 -8.81
C THR A 531 6.27 -23.88 -10.07
N LEU A 532 5.35 -24.70 -10.58
CA LEU A 532 5.55 -25.47 -11.81
C LEU A 532 5.64 -24.54 -13.04
N LEU A 533 4.78 -23.52 -13.13
CA LEU A 533 4.80 -22.53 -14.21
C LEU A 533 6.09 -21.71 -14.21
N LYS A 534 6.55 -21.25 -13.05
CA LYS A 534 7.83 -20.54 -12.92
C LYS A 534 8.99 -21.43 -13.35
N LYS A 535 9.00 -22.71 -12.93
CA LYS A 535 10.04 -23.66 -13.31
C LYS A 535 10.03 -23.97 -14.82
N ALA A 536 8.86 -24.21 -15.40
CA ALA A 536 8.71 -24.54 -16.82
C ALA A 536 9.00 -23.34 -17.75
N SER A 537 8.74 -22.12 -17.30
CA SER A 537 8.93 -20.90 -18.09
C SER A 537 10.26 -20.17 -17.83
N ALA A 538 11.17 -20.77 -17.05
CA ALA A 538 12.40 -20.13 -16.57
C ALA A 538 12.15 -18.76 -15.91
N GLY A 539 11.10 -18.67 -15.09
CA GLY A 539 10.71 -17.48 -14.35
C GLY A 539 9.96 -16.40 -15.15
N ARG A 540 9.60 -16.67 -16.41
CA ARG A 540 8.91 -15.69 -17.26
C ARG A 540 7.40 -15.59 -17.00
N LEU A 541 6.80 -16.67 -16.54
CA LEU A 541 5.38 -16.77 -16.21
C LEU A 541 5.24 -17.12 -14.74
N GLY A 542 4.21 -16.57 -14.11
CA GLY A 542 3.81 -16.88 -12.74
C GLY A 542 2.32 -16.61 -12.56
N LEU A 543 1.74 -17.30 -11.60
CA LEU A 543 0.36 -17.11 -11.16
C LEU A 543 0.39 -16.84 -9.64
N PRO A 544 0.74 -15.62 -9.21
CA PRO A 544 0.91 -15.32 -7.79
C PRO A 544 -0.37 -15.63 -7.01
N THR A 545 -0.31 -16.64 -6.13
CA THR A 545 -1.48 -17.11 -5.37
C THR A 545 -2.11 -16.00 -4.53
N LEU A 546 -1.31 -15.07 -4.01
CA LEU A 546 -1.79 -13.92 -3.26
C LEU A 546 -2.74 -13.06 -4.10
N ALA A 547 -2.36 -12.77 -5.35
CA ALA A 547 -3.19 -11.98 -6.27
C ALA A 547 -4.46 -12.75 -6.68
N VAL A 548 -4.39 -14.08 -6.83
CA VAL A 548 -5.61 -14.90 -7.02
C VAL A 548 -6.55 -14.74 -5.83
N GLY A 549 -6.03 -14.86 -4.61
CA GLY A 549 -6.80 -14.70 -3.38
C GLY A 549 -7.43 -13.30 -3.25
N ILE A 550 -6.69 -12.24 -3.59
CA ILE A 550 -7.23 -10.87 -3.65
C ILE A 550 -8.35 -10.79 -4.70
N GLY A 551 -8.21 -11.44 -5.86
CA GLY A 551 -9.26 -11.53 -6.88
C GLY A 551 -10.52 -12.26 -6.41
N ILE A 552 -10.39 -13.21 -5.48
CA ILE A 552 -11.55 -13.89 -4.86
C ILE A 552 -12.24 -12.98 -3.84
N TYR A 553 -11.43 -12.25 -3.08
CA TYR A 553 -11.85 -11.46 -1.92
C TYR A 553 -12.45 -10.09 -2.28
N LEU A 554 -11.88 -9.39 -3.26
CA LEU A 554 -12.30 -8.04 -3.62
C LEU A 554 -13.62 -8.03 -4.38
N PRO A 555 -14.43 -6.97 -4.25
CA PRO A 555 -15.60 -6.77 -5.08
C PRO A 555 -15.22 -6.83 -6.56
N PRO A 556 -16.05 -7.46 -7.39
CA PRO A 556 -15.68 -7.68 -8.78
C PRO A 556 -15.56 -6.38 -9.60
N VAL A 557 -16.33 -5.36 -9.22
CA VAL A 557 -16.27 -3.99 -9.76
C VAL A 557 -14.87 -3.35 -9.55
N VAL A 558 -14.13 -3.79 -8.52
CA VAL A 558 -12.76 -3.33 -8.22
C VAL A 558 -11.73 -4.12 -9.04
N ASN A 559 -11.96 -5.42 -9.27
CA ASN A 559 -11.02 -6.29 -9.98
C ASN A 559 -10.90 -5.96 -11.47
N VAL A 560 -12.01 -5.64 -12.14
CA VAL A 560 -12.02 -5.44 -13.60
C VAL A 560 -11.11 -4.30 -14.06
N PRO A 561 -11.15 -3.08 -13.47
CA PRO A 561 -10.20 -2.03 -13.82
C PRO A 561 -8.73 -2.43 -13.64
N LEU A 562 -8.41 -3.17 -12.57
CA LEU A 562 -7.04 -3.67 -12.33
C LEU A 562 -6.59 -4.61 -13.45
N ILE A 563 -7.45 -5.54 -13.86
CA ILE A 563 -7.19 -6.50 -14.95
C ILE A 563 -7.03 -5.76 -16.28
N ILE A 564 -7.88 -4.77 -16.57
CA ILE A 564 -7.80 -3.95 -17.78
C ILE A 564 -6.50 -3.14 -17.80
N GLY A 565 -6.11 -2.53 -16.68
CA GLY A 565 -4.86 -1.79 -16.55
C GLY A 565 -3.63 -2.66 -16.80
N ALA A 566 -3.60 -3.86 -16.21
CA ALA A 566 -2.54 -4.85 -16.41
C ALA A 566 -2.45 -5.29 -17.90
N THR A 567 -3.61 -5.51 -18.53
CA THR A 567 -3.69 -5.85 -19.95
C THR A 567 -3.21 -4.71 -20.84
N LEU A 568 -3.57 -3.47 -20.49
CA LEU A 568 -3.13 -2.26 -21.19
C LEU A 568 -1.60 -2.12 -21.14
N SER A 569 -1.00 -2.30 -19.97
CA SER A 569 0.46 -2.32 -19.78
C SER A 569 1.13 -3.34 -20.69
N TRP A 570 0.60 -4.56 -20.77
CA TRP A 570 1.12 -5.60 -21.66
C TRP A 570 0.98 -5.24 -23.15
N LEU A 571 -0.20 -4.79 -23.59
CA LEU A 571 -0.46 -4.44 -24.98
C LEU A 571 0.45 -3.31 -25.47
N VAL A 572 0.56 -2.24 -24.69
CA VAL A 572 1.36 -1.07 -25.03
C VAL A 572 2.85 -1.41 -25.05
N ASN A 573 3.36 -2.09 -24.01
CA ASN A 573 4.77 -2.48 -23.96
C ASN A 573 5.13 -3.46 -25.08
N ARG A 574 4.26 -4.41 -25.40
CA ARG A 574 4.44 -5.32 -26.55
C ARG A 574 4.49 -4.56 -27.86
N HIS A 575 3.64 -3.55 -28.02
CA HIS A 575 3.60 -2.73 -29.23
C HIS A 575 4.87 -1.87 -29.38
N ILE A 576 5.36 -1.26 -28.29
CA ILE A 576 6.56 -0.43 -28.28
C ILE A 576 7.81 -1.27 -28.59
N LYS A 577 7.96 -2.44 -27.97
CA LYS A 577 9.08 -3.36 -28.27
C LYS A 577 9.09 -3.80 -29.74
N ARG A 578 7.91 -4.09 -30.31
CA ARG A 578 7.78 -4.43 -31.74
C ARG A 578 8.13 -3.24 -32.64
N TYR A 579 7.70 -2.04 -32.29
CA TYR A 579 7.99 -0.82 -33.05
C TYR A 579 9.49 -0.50 -33.04
N ALA A 580 10.14 -0.56 -31.87
CA ALA A 580 11.57 -0.29 -31.74
C ALA A 580 12.40 -1.24 -32.61
N LYS A 581 12.11 -2.56 -32.54
CA LYS A 581 12.75 -3.58 -33.39
C LYS A 581 12.56 -3.33 -34.89
N ARG A 582 11.35 -2.93 -35.31
CA ARG A 582 11.05 -2.65 -36.73
C ARG A 582 11.69 -1.36 -37.25
N SER A 583 11.86 -0.37 -36.38
CA SER A 583 12.34 0.97 -36.75
C SER A 583 13.86 1.12 -36.54
N GLY A 584 14.56 0.06 -36.15
CA GLY A 584 15.99 0.10 -35.82
C GLY A 584 16.35 0.96 -34.60
N LYS A 585 15.36 1.37 -33.77
CA LYS A 585 15.60 2.10 -32.54
C LYS A 585 16.04 1.14 -31.43
N ASP A 586 16.85 1.63 -30.51
CA ASP A 586 17.20 0.86 -29.32
C ASP A 586 15.94 0.53 -28.49
N VAL A 587 15.77 -0.75 -28.21
CA VAL A 587 14.59 -1.30 -27.55
C VAL A 587 14.59 -0.91 -26.08
N GLU A 588 15.76 -0.85 -25.45
CA GLU A 588 15.88 -0.59 -24.02
C GLU A 588 15.50 0.85 -23.69
N THR A 589 16.14 1.82 -24.35
CA THR A 589 15.84 3.26 -24.18
C THR A 589 14.39 3.60 -24.49
N THR A 590 13.84 3.07 -25.59
CA THR A 590 12.44 3.32 -25.96
C THR A 590 11.47 2.71 -24.94
N SER A 591 11.77 1.53 -24.41
CA SER A 591 10.95 0.88 -23.37
C SER A 591 11.03 1.64 -22.05
N LYS A 592 12.22 2.07 -21.62
CA LYS A 592 12.41 2.90 -20.41
C LYS A 592 11.63 4.22 -20.50
N LYS A 593 11.65 4.89 -21.66
CA LYS A 593 10.85 6.11 -21.90
C LYS A 593 9.35 5.84 -21.79
N ALA A 594 8.88 4.72 -22.33
CA ALA A 594 7.48 4.30 -22.25
C ALA A 594 7.05 3.95 -20.83
N GLU A 595 7.87 3.19 -20.11
CA GLU A 595 7.67 2.86 -18.71
C GLU A 595 7.58 4.13 -17.87
N ARG A 596 8.48 5.11 -18.08
CA ARG A 596 8.41 6.42 -17.43
C ARG A 596 7.07 7.12 -17.67
N TYR A 597 6.64 7.29 -18.92
CA TYR A 597 5.36 7.94 -19.21
C TYR A 597 4.16 7.16 -18.65
N GLY A 598 4.21 5.83 -18.72
CA GLY A 598 3.17 4.96 -18.17
C GLY A 598 3.04 5.08 -16.66
N THR A 599 4.16 5.00 -15.94
CA THR A 599 4.20 5.13 -14.48
C THR A 599 3.76 6.51 -14.02
N LEU A 600 4.19 7.59 -14.68
CA LEU A 600 3.80 8.95 -14.32
C LEU A 600 2.31 9.22 -14.58
N PHE A 601 1.77 8.75 -15.71
CA PHE A 601 0.34 8.89 -16.01
C PHE A 601 -0.51 8.05 -15.05
N ALA A 602 -0.10 6.81 -14.76
CA ALA A 602 -0.75 5.94 -13.77
C ALA A 602 -0.76 6.57 -12.38
N ALA A 603 0.38 7.11 -11.93
CA ALA A 603 0.47 7.84 -10.67
C ALA A 603 -0.46 9.07 -10.65
N GLY A 604 -0.55 9.80 -11.78
CA GLY A 604 -1.53 10.86 -11.97
C GLY A 604 -2.96 10.38 -11.77
N LEU A 605 -3.38 9.31 -12.45
CA LEU A 605 -4.73 8.73 -12.31
C LEU A 605 -5.04 8.35 -10.86
N ILE A 606 -4.09 7.70 -10.19
CA ILE A 606 -4.23 7.28 -8.79
C ILE A 606 -4.40 8.49 -7.86
N VAL A 607 -3.50 9.46 -7.93
CA VAL A 607 -3.56 10.67 -7.09
C VAL A 607 -4.85 11.46 -7.36
N GLY A 608 -5.23 11.62 -8.63
CA GLY A 608 -6.41 12.38 -9.03
C GLY A 608 -7.71 11.82 -8.46
N GLU A 609 -7.99 10.53 -8.66
CA GLU A 609 -9.20 9.90 -8.11
C GLU A 609 -9.13 9.79 -6.58
N SER A 610 -7.98 9.43 -5.99
CA SER A 610 -7.86 9.29 -4.54
C SER A 610 -8.04 10.62 -3.81
N LEU A 611 -7.51 11.74 -4.34
CA LEU A 611 -7.71 13.06 -3.75
C LEU A 611 -9.18 13.48 -3.79
N VAL A 612 -9.88 13.22 -4.89
CA VAL A 612 -11.34 13.47 -4.95
C VAL A 612 -12.07 12.59 -3.95
N GLY A 613 -11.69 11.31 -3.81
CA GLY A 613 -12.26 10.41 -2.81
C GLY A 613 -12.09 10.91 -1.37
N VAL A 614 -10.90 11.45 -1.04
CA VAL A 614 -10.63 12.05 0.28
C VAL A 614 -11.40 13.37 0.46
N LEU A 615 -11.41 14.25 -0.53
CA LEU A 615 -12.17 15.52 -0.48
C LEU A 615 -13.67 15.28 -0.32
N LEU A 616 -14.23 14.32 -1.06
CA LEU A 616 -15.62 13.91 -0.90
C LEU A 616 -15.87 13.33 0.48
N ALA A 617 -14.93 12.58 1.06
CA ALA A 617 -15.08 12.08 2.43
C ALA A 617 -15.17 13.23 3.45
N PHE A 618 -14.38 14.31 3.30
CA PHE A 618 -14.53 15.51 4.12
C PHE A 618 -15.92 16.15 3.96
N VAL A 619 -16.42 16.27 2.73
CA VAL A 619 -17.75 16.84 2.44
C VAL A 619 -18.87 15.97 3.01
N ILE A 620 -18.78 14.64 2.85
CA ILE A 620 -19.73 13.67 3.39
C ILE A 620 -19.73 13.73 4.92
N ALA A 621 -18.56 13.67 5.55
CA ALA A 621 -18.44 13.76 7.01
C ALA A 621 -19.03 15.08 7.54
N GLY A 622 -18.77 16.21 6.87
CA GLY A 622 -19.35 17.51 7.22
C GLY A 622 -20.88 17.56 7.05
N SER A 623 -21.40 16.98 5.97
CA SER A 623 -22.84 16.86 5.71
C SER A 623 -23.52 16.04 6.83
N VAL A 624 -23.03 14.83 7.06
CA VAL A 624 -23.56 13.89 8.05
C VAL A 624 -23.55 14.48 9.45
N THR A 625 -22.44 15.07 9.87
CA THR A 625 -22.31 15.69 11.21
C THR A 625 -23.25 16.88 11.39
N SER A 626 -23.67 17.52 10.30
CA SER A 626 -24.65 18.61 10.28
C SER A 626 -26.10 18.12 10.11
N GLY A 627 -26.35 16.80 10.14
CA GLY A 627 -27.68 16.20 9.94
C GLY A 627 -28.09 16.01 8.48
N GLY A 628 -27.16 16.15 7.53
CA GLY A 628 -27.36 15.94 6.10
C GLY A 628 -27.19 14.48 5.65
N SER A 629 -27.19 14.24 4.33
CA SER A 629 -27.11 12.91 3.73
C SER A 629 -25.67 12.43 3.47
N ASP A 630 -25.52 11.13 3.22
CA ASP A 630 -24.27 10.48 2.76
C ASP A 630 -23.94 10.75 1.27
N ALA A 631 -24.78 11.56 0.60
CA ALA A 631 -24.63 11.92 -0.80
C ALA A 631 -24.95 13.41 -1.03
N PRO A 632 -24.24 14.33 -0.35
CA PRO A 632 -24.62 15.75 -0.29
C PRO A 632 -24.57 16.48 -1.63
N LEU A 633 -23.74 16.00 -2.56
CA LEU A 633 -23.53 16.61 -3.88
C LEU A 633 -24.27 15.88 -5.00
N ALA A 634 -24.97 14.78 -4.69
CA ALA A 634 -25.60 13.94 -5.71
C ALA A 634 -26.76 14.67 -6.39
N LEU A 635 -26.76 14.63 -7.73
CA LEU A 635 -27.86 15.12 -8.54
C LEU A 635 -28.83 13.96 -8.78
N ASN A 636 -29.98 13.97 -8.11
CA ASN A 636 -31.01 12.95 -8.26
C ASN A 636 -31.76 13.12 -9.58
N LEU A 637 -31.18 12.60 -10.67
CA LEU A 637 -31.78 12.59 -12.00
C LEU A 637 -32.72 11.39 -12.15
N GLU A 638 -33.98 11.64 -12.52
CA GLU A 638 -34.97 10.58 -12.74
C GLU A 638 -34.60 9.68 -13.93
N ASN A 639 -34.75 8.36 -13.77
CA ASN A 639 -34.50 7.36 -14.81
C ASN A 639 -33.10 7.40 -15.45
N TRP A 640 -32.10 7.90 -14.72
CA TRP A 640 -30.76 8.15 -15.26
C TRP A 640 -29.79 6.97 -15.16
N GLY A 641 -30.14 5.90 -14.43
CA GLY A 641 -29.22 4.79 -14.12
C GLY A 641 -28.56 4.14 -15.35
N GLY A 642 -29.36 3.69 -16.33
CA GLY A 642 -28.82 3.05 -17.54
C GLY A 642 -27.97 3.99 -18.41
N MET A 643 -28.33 5.27 -18.48
CA MET A 643 -27.53 6.28 -19.18
C MET A 643 -26.22 6.55 -18.42
N ALA A 644 -26.27 6.62 -17.08
CA ALA A 644 -25.10 6.80 -16.23
C ALA A 644 -24.08 5.65 -16.40
N GLU A 645 -24.56 4.41 -16.52
CA GLU A 645 -23.71 3.24 -16.81
C GLU A 645 -23.06 3.33 -18.19
N LEU A 646 -23.83 3.67 -19.24
CA LEU A 646 -23.31 3.82 -20.59
C LEU A 646 -22.27 4.95 -20.68
N LEU A 647 -22.54 6.09 -20.03
CA LEU A 647 -21.60 7.21 -19.93
C LEU A 647 -20.34 6.79 -19.18
N GLY A 648 -20.47 6.05 -18.08
CA GLY A 648 -19.35 5.54 -17.29
C GLY A 648 -18.44 4.63 -18.12
N LEU A 649 -19.04 3.66 -18.82
CA LEU A 649 -18.32 2.77 -19.73
C LEU A 649 -17.62 3.55 -20.86
N THR A 650 -18.31 4.52 -21.46
CA THR A 650 -17.77 5.34 -22.55
C THR A 650 -16.58 6.17 -22.09
N LEU A 651 -16.70 6.85 -20.95
CA LEU A 651 -15.61 7.64 -20.36
C LEU A 651 -14.42 6.75 -20.00
N PHE A 652 -14.67 5.58 -19.42
CA PHE A 652 -13.63 4.62 -19.07
C PHE A 652 -12.88 4.12 -20.31
N ALA A 653 -13.59 3.75 -21.39
CA ALA A 653 -13.00 3.34 -22.66
C ALA A 653 -12.17 4.46 -23.30
N ILE A 654 -12.69 5.69 -23.32
CA ILE A 654 -11.96 6.87 -23.80
C ILE A 654 -10.68 7.09 -22.98
N GLY A 655 -10.77 7.00 -21.65
CA GLY A 655 -9.61 7.16 -20.78
C GLY A 655 -8.56 6.07 -20.99
N CYS A 656 -8.95 4.82 -21.24
CA CYS A 656 -8.02 3.76 -21.64
C CYS A 656 -7.29 4.09 -22.95
N ILE A 657 -7.99 4.65 -23.93
CA ILE A 657 -7.40 5.10 -25.21
C ILE A 657 -6.45 6.27 -24.99
N ILE A 658 -6.82 7.25 -24.16
CA ILE A 658 -5.96 8.38 -23.79
C ILE A 658 -4.68 7.87 -23.13
N PHE A 659 -4.80 6.95 -22.17
CA PHE A 659 -3.66 6.37 -21.48
C PHE A 659 -2.73 5.64 -22.47
N ALA A 660 -3.27 4.75 -23.31
CA ALA A 660 -2.48 4.09 -24.36
C ALA A 660 -1.76 5.10 -25.27
N ARG A 661 -2.47 6.13 -25.74
CA ARG A 661 -1.91 7.17 -26.61
C ARG A 661 -0.77 7.93 -25.94
N ARG A 662 -0.90 8.24 -24.65
CA ARG A 662 0.14 8.94 -23.87
C ARG A 662 1.42 8.13 -23.80
N VAL A 663 1.32 6.85 -23.45
CA VAL A 663 2.51 5.97 -23.39
C VAL A 663 3.12 5.76 -24.78
N LEU A 664 2.30 5.63 -25.82
CA LEU A 664 2.76 5.50 -27.20
C LEU A 664 3.48 6.76 -27.75
N GLN A 665 3.41 7.91 -27.06
CA GLN A 665 4.24 9.07 -27.41
C GLN A 665 5.73 8.79 -27.24
N ALA A 666 6.12 7.79 -26.45
CA ALA A 666 7.51 7.34 -26.33
C ALA A 666 8.14 6.87 -27.65
N LYS A 667 7.33 6.60 -28.69
CA LYS A 667 7.81 6.30 -30.05
C LYS A 667 8.49 7.49 -30.74
N LYS A 668 8.05 8.71 -30.39
CA LYS A 668 8.62 9.97 -30.86
C LYS A 668 9.90 10.21 -30.07
#